data_AF-C9ZQM5-F1
#
_entry.id   AF-C9ZQM5-F1
#
_cell.length_a   1.000
_cell.length_b   1.000
_cell.length_c   1.000
_cell.angle_alpha   90.00
_cell.angle_beta   90.00
_cell.angle_gamma   90.00
#
_symmetry.space_group_name_H-M   'P 1'
#
loop_
_entity.id
_entity.type
_entity.pdbx_description
1 polymer ?
#
loop_
_entity_poly.entity_id
_entity_poly.type
_entity_poly.pdbx_seq_one_letter_code
_entity_poly.pdbx_strand_id
1 'polypeptide(L)'
;MGLCNSKSFERDQLAPPPRNRLSDESQRQGGGYKNHSNPAAYEHQTGAEQYLKTFLRSVESVLSERFTFHSQEERDAVSLSFMNSCAEITRTKFRLKMETVVEIITKIAEREKLRTISETLPSVKEFYVDAGFFRLLNTWMSSGGSPANQCTTSSEKHMTEGKDVKRDSRAPTNFASVLIDHLNSASLIPTMDLFPRFAEGGEVMTLEQFGKFVTVTQGNECTDAQIVEKYNHRFGGIVHRYNFNTYLMGLMTNNALDPSRTTSVWQDMTQPLTRYLIKTIRIESESDLQRALSDNSRAFVLKIKRNSEGVLCSGSCPLTCIIEGIKTSGFSTIPYPIILCLSPPNTLPVQLKDELAEILSKGLGTMLAKGLMFEGAIISDPKFSPAAQRKKVLVLGYQSPLKPFVGSLMADMNRDGLGVRVTDVVTGTPAAKAGVSKDDWFTHINGEAIINKQHLREQLEKLELGEEFTLKRENLDELKIVVGGAVDREDKSESATLSDLLFLKYAKKKTNLKPWEVVVLTADVLPSLKPNQDSLDDHFAFFSDVDEHSSEQCIGIATQMGVQLIDHGNSREGGLWAQGRFVDNGRSGYLIKNNTNGKLTTSVSVDILAGPQEIKGLPLSSSTARVYGAGKASVKGSKIVFEGCNETTVAVIDCKFVQDSSSFDFTTAFPPLLLRSGYRVLRLEQTGGLTRFDECALGAHCLVSWNKAA
;
A
#
# COMPACT_ATOMS: atom_id res chain seq x y z
N MET A 1 -16.73 9.81 -16.61
CA MET A 1 -16.66 11.22 -17.05
C MET A 1 -15.94 12.02 -15.97
N GLY A 2 -14.87 12.73 -16.34
CA GLY A 2 -14.00 13.47 -15.44
C GLY A 2 -12.55 13.41 -15.92
N LEU A 3 -12.19 14.32 -16.83
CA LEU A 3 -10.87 14.47 -17.46
C LEU A 3 -9.81 14.89 -16.42
N CYS A 4 -8.68 14.18 -16.36
CA CYS A 4 -7.52 14.60 -15.58
C CYS A 4 -6.69 15.64 -16.35
N ASN A 5 -6.73 16.87 -15.85
CA ASN A 5 -5.82 17.95 -16.23
C ASN A 5 -4.38 17.64 -15.81
N SER A 6 -3.49 17.59 -16.80
CA SER A 6 -2.04 17.63 -16.62
C SER A 6 -1.60 19.03 -16.14
N LYS A 7 -1.11 19.13 -14.89
CA LYS A 7 -0.39 20.33 -14.43
C LYS A 7 1.10 20.19 -14.69
N SER A 8 1.57 20.99 -15.65
CA SER A 8 2.96 21.38 -15.88
C SER A 8 3.51 22.14 -14.67
N PHE A 9 4.71 21.78 -14.22
CA PHE A 9 5.48 22.58 -13.27
C PHE A 9 6.56 23.36 -14.02
N GLU A 10 6.35 24.67 -14.16
CA GLU A 10 7.39 25.65 -14.46
C GLU A 10 8.26 25.88 -13.20
N ARG A 11 9.59 25.94 -13.39
CA ARG A 11 10.50 26.69 -12.53
C ARG A 11 11.55 27.36 -13.39
N ASP A 12 11.36 28.66 -13.61
CA ASP A 12 12.42 29.60 -13.92
C ASP A 12 13.24 29.89 -12.65
N GLN A 13 14.57 29.82 -12.76
CA GLN A 13 15.47 30.78 -12.12
C GLN A 13 16.76 30.90 -12.94
N LEU A 14 17.06 32.15 -13.28
CA LEU A 14 18.01 32.64 -14.27
C LEU A 14 19.50 32.39 -13.93
N ALA A 15 20.28 32.03 -14.95
CA ALA A 15 21.75 32.22 -14.97
C ALA A 15 22.11 33.18 -16.13
N PRO A 16 23.09 34.08 -15.97
CA PRO A 16 23.35 35.17 -16.91
C PRO A 16 24.13 34.73 -18.17
N PRO A 17 24.07 35.50 -19.28
CA PRO A 17 24.52 35.06 -20.59
C PRO A 17 26.05 35.15 -20.77
N PRO A 18 26.63 34.37 -21.70
CA PRO A 18 28.06 34.40 -21.96
C PRO A 18 28.47 35.67 -22.72
N ARG A 19 29.59 36.28 -22.31
CA ARG A 19 30.22 37.41 -22.99
C ARG A 19 30.87 36.96 -24.31
N ASN A 20 30.48 37.62 -25.39
CA ASN A 20 31.20 37.64 -26.66
C ASN A 20 32.64 38.14 -26.50
N ARG A 21 33.62 37.44 -27.08
CA ARG A 21 34.80 38.05 -27.69
C ARG A 21 34.93 37.55 -29.11
N LEU A 22 34.83 38.52 -30.03
CA LEU A 22 35.09 38.38 -31.45
C LEU A 22 36.61 38.30 -31.71
N SER A 23 36.92 37.50 -32.73
CA SER A 23 37.96 37.64 -33.76
C SER A 23 39.41 37.90 -33.35
N ASP A 24 40.27 36.94 -33.70
CA ASP A 24 41.43 37.26 -34.53
C ASP A 24 41.74 36.08 -35.47
N GLU A 25 41.52 36.30 -36.77
CA GLU A 25 42.04 35.45 -37.84
C GLU A 25 43.42 35.98 -38.24
N SER A 26 44.46 35.15 -38.13
CA SER A 26 45.66 35.31 -38.95
C SER A 26 46.30 33.95 -39.25
N GLN A 27 46.03 33.48 -40.47
CA GLN A 27 46.92 32.74 -41.39
C GLN A 27 48.30 32.29 -40.85
N ARG A 28 48.59 30.97 -40.83
CA ARG A 28 49.17 30.16 -41.96
C ARG A 28 49.91 28.90 -41.47
N GLN A 29 49.71 27.84 -42.25
CA GLN A 29 50.62 26.73 -42.58
C GLN A 29 50.77 25.53 -41.64
N GLY A 30 50.16 24.41 -42.10
CA GLY A 30 50.87 23.17 -42.42
C GLY A 30 51.23 22.22 -41.27
N GLY A 31 50.49 21.12 -41.14
CA GLY A 31 51.02 19.92 -40.48
C GLY A 31 49.97 18.99 -39.87
N GLY A 32 49.66 17.89 -40.58
CA GLY A 32 49.27 16.59 -40.02
C GLY A 32 48.01 16.51 -39.15
N TYR A 33 46.91 16.06 -39.74
CA TYR A 33 45.77 15.50 -39.00
C TYR A 33 46.22 14.30 -38.16
N LYS A 34 46.29 14.46 -36.84
CA LYS A 34 46.20 13.35 -35.88
C LYS A 34 44.83 13.41 -35.22
N ASN A 35 44.03 12.36 -35.44
CA ASN A 35 42.79 12.11 -34.73
C ASN A 35 43.07 12.05 -33.22
N HIS A 36 42.67 13.09 -32.48
CA HIS A 36 42.56 13.01 -31.03
C HIS A 36 41.23 12.32 -30.70
N SER A 37 41.27 10.99 -30.57
CA SER A 37 40.16 10.24 -29.95
C SER A 37 40.03 10.66 -28.48
N ASN A 38 38.83 11.08 -28.08
CA ASN A 38 38.50 11.43 -26.69
C ASN A 38 38.76 10.23 -25.76
N PRO A 39 39.64 10.33 -24.74
CA PRO A 39 40.00 9.21 -23.85
C PRO A 39 38.79 8.53 -23.20
N ALA A 40 37.78 9.30 -22.79
CA ALA A 40 36.56 8.76 -22.18
C ALA A 40 35.72 7.92 -23.15
N ALA A 41 35.71 8.29 -24.44
CA ALA A 41 35.01 7.51 -25.47
C ALA A 41 35.71 6.17 -25.72
N TYR A 42 37.05 6.14 -25.65
CA TYR A 42 37.84 4.93 -25.77
C TYR A 42 37.65 3.99 -24.57
N GLU A 43 37.61 4.53 -23.34
CA GLU A 43 37.33 3.76 -22.13
C GLU A 43 35.93 3.12 -22.16
N HIS A 44 34.90 3.87 -22.57
CA HIS A 44 33.54 3.35 -22.69
C HIS A 44 33.43 2.23 -23.73
N GLN A 45 34.08 2.38 -24.89
CA GLN A 45 34.10 1.33 -25.93
C GLN A 45 34.84 0.08 -25.45
N THR A 46 36.00 0.25 -24.79
CA THR A 46 36.79 -0.86 -24.24
C THR A 46 36.00 -1.61 -23.16
N GLY A 47 35.32 -0.89 -22.27
CA GLY A 47 34.45 -1.48 -21.24
C GLY A 47 33.26 -2.26 -21.83
N ALA A 48 32.62 -1.71 -22.87
CA ALA A 48 31.54 -2.38 -23.58
C ALA A 48 32.03 -3.68 -24.27
N GLU A 49 33.17 -3.62 -24.96
CA GLU A 49 33.77 -4.80 -25.59
C GLU A 49 34.12 -5.89 -24.57
N GLN A 50 34.70 -5.50 -23.42
CA GLN A 50 35.01 -6.44 -22.34
C GLN A 50 33.76 -7.08 -21.76
N TYR A 51 32.71 -6.30 -21.49
CA TYR A 51 31.43 -6.80 -20.99
C TYR A 51 30.80 -7.82 -21.96
N LEU A 52 30.70 -7.46 -23.23
CA LEU A 52 30.12 -8.32 -24.28
C LEU A 52 30.89 -9.64 -24.43
N LYS A 53 32.22 -9.60 -24.37
CA LYS A 53 33.07 -10.82 -24.42
C LYS A 53 32.82 -11.79 -23.26
N THR A 54 32.27 -11.34 -22.13
CA THR A 54 31.99 -12.24 -20.99
C THR A 54 30.89 -13.24 -21.28
N PHE A 55 29.99 -12.98 -22.25
CA PHE A 55 28.82 -13.84 -22.45
C PHE A 55 28.47 -14.15 -23.92
N LEU A 56 28.88 -13.37 -24.93
CA LEU A 56 28.41 -13.58 -26.31
C LEU A 56 28.75 -14.98 -26.88
N ARG A 57 29.92 -15.55 -26.57
CA ARG A 57 30.24 -16.95 -26.95
C ARG A 57 29.28 -17.97 -26.31
N SER A 58 28.88 -17.71 -25.06
CA SER A 58 27.92 -18.57 -24.36
C SER A 58 26.52 -18.44 -24.97
N VAL A 59 26.11 -17.22 -25.33
CA VAL A 59 24.84 -16.97 -26.04
C VAL A 59 24.81 -17.70 -27.37
N GLU A 60 25.85 -17.53 -28.20
CA GLU A 60 25.95 -18.22 -29.49
C GLU A 60 25.78 -19.72 -29.32
N SER A 61 26.51 -20.33 -28.39
CA SER A 61 26.43 -21.77 -28.14
C SER A 61 25.05 -22.24 -27.68
N VAL A 62 24.32 -21.42 -26.92
CA VAL A 62 22.95 -21.73 -26.50
C VAL A 62 21.98 -21.64 -27.68
N LEU A 63 22.05 -20.56 -28.44
CA LEU A 63 21.16 -20.33 -29.57
C LEU A 63 21.40 -21.35 -30.69
N SER A 64 22.65 -21.70 -30.97
CA SER A 64 23.00 -22.58 -32.08
C SER A 64 22.79 -24.07 -31.80
N GLU A 65 23.12 -24.54 -30.59
CA GLU A 65 23.31 -25.98 -30.33
C GLU A 65 22.85 -26.47 -28.96
N ARG A 66 23.05 -25.72 -27.87
CA ARG A 66 22.84 -26.23 -26.50
C ARG A 66 21.39 -26.14 -26.00
N PHE A 67 20.52 -25.45 -26.73
CA PHE A 67 19.10 -25.37 -26.41
C PHE A 67 18.26 -25.76 -27.63
N THR A 68 17.25 -26.59 -27.41
CA THR A 68 16.39 -27.11 -28.48
C THR A 68 15.16 -26.21 -28.63
N PHE A 69 15.11 -25.46 -29.72
CA PHE A 69 13.93 -24.72 -30.17
C PHE A 69 13.04 -25.62 -31.03
N HIS A 70 11.73 -25.33 -31.11
CA HIS A 70 10.81 -26.13 -31.92
C HIS A 70 11.02 -25.94 -33.42
N SER A 71 11.46 -24.75 -33.81
CA SER A 71 11.69 -24.39 -35.20
C SER A 71 12.82 -23.37 -35.34
N GLN A 72 13.29 -23.22 -36.58
CA GLN A 72 14.28 -22.21 -36.95
C GLN A 72 13.77 -20.79 -36.69
N GLU A 73 12.50 -20.53 -36.99
CA GLU A 73 11.87 -19.22 -36.81
C GLU A 73 11.75 -18.84 -35.33
N GLU A 74 11.42 -19.79 -34.44
CA GLU A 74 11.39 -19.57 -32.99
C GLU A 74 12.80 -19.20 -32.47
N ARG A 75 13.85 -19.90 -32.92
CA ARG A 75 15.24 -19.58 -32.61
C ARG A 75 15.60 -18.17 -33.05
N ASP A 76 15.25 -17.79 -34.27
CA ASP A 76 15.62 -16.51 -34.85
C ASP A 76 14.90 -15.36 -34.12
N ALA A 77 13.65 -15.56 -33.73
CA ALA A 77 12.89 -14.62 -32.92
C ALA A 77 13.48 -14.41 -31.52
N VAL A 78 13.89 -15.49 -30.83
CA VAL A 78 14.55 -15.43 -29.52
C VAL A 78 15.92 -14.76 -29.63
N SER A 79 16.66 -15.06 -30.69
CA SER A 79 17.95 -14.45 -30.98
C SER A 79 17.81 -12.94 -31.16
N LEU A 80 16.80 -12.50 -31.93
CA LEU A 80 16.54 -11.08 -32.17
C LEU A 80 16.14 -10.32 -30.90
N SER A 81 15.20 -10.84 -30.10
CA SER A 81 14.79 -10.18 -28.84
C SER A 81 15.95 -10.09 -27.83
N PHE A 82 16.79 -11.12 -27.77
CA PHE A 82 18.01 -11.10 -26.96
C PHE A 82 19.00 -10.05 -27.47
N MET A 83 19.28 -10.01 -28.77
CA MET A 83 20.25 -9.08 -29.35
C MET A 83 19.79 -7.62 -29.28
N ASN A 84 18.49 -7.35 -29.44
CA ASN A 84 17.89 -6.03 -29.17
C ASN A 84 18.19 -5.60 -27.72
N SER A 85 17.88 -6.45 -26.75
CA SER A 85 18.12 -6.18 -25.33
C SER A 85 19.61 -5.96 -25.02
N CYS A 86 20.46 -6.83 -25.56
CA CYS A 86 21.91 -6.78 -25.41
C CYS A 86 22.49 -5.45 -25.93
N ALA A 87 22.09 -5.05 -27.13
CA ALA A 87 22.55 -3.82 -27.75
C ALA A 87 22.08 -2.59 -26.96
N GLU A 88 20.79 -2.55 -26.59
CA GLU A 88 20.19 -1.41 -25.89
C GLU A 88 20.72 -1.20 -24.47
N ILE A 89 20.96 -2.29 -23.72
CA ILE A 89 21.56 -2.24 -22.37
C ILE A 89 23.00 -1.77 -22.46
N THR A 90 23.77 -2.30 -23.41
CA THR A 90 25.16 -1.90 -23.62
C THR A 90 25.24 -0.43 -24.01
N ARG A 91 24.39 0.01 -24.95
CA ARG A 91 24.26 1.40 -25.41
C ARG A 91 24.02 2.34 -24.24
N THR A 92 23.01 2.03 -23.42
CA THR A 92 22.61 2.86 -22.28
C THR A 92 23.67 2.87 -21.17
N LYS A 93 24.22 1.70 -20.82
CA LYS A 93 25.19 1.57 -19.72
C LYS A 93 26.51 2.26 -20.01
N PHE A 94 27.05 2.06 -21.22
CA PHE A 94 28.34 2.60 -21.63
C PHE A 94 28.21 3.94 -22.37
N ARG A 95 26.99 4.50 -22.47
CA ARG A 95 26.70 5.79 -23.10
C ARG A 95 27.25 5.87 -24.54
N LEU A 96 27.04 4.80 -25.30
CA LEU A 96 27.48 4.68 -26.70
C LEU A 96 26.31 4.95 -27.66
N LYS A 97 26.61 5.19 -28.94
CA LYS A 97 25.61 5.19 -30.00
C LYS A 97 25.28 3.74 -30.39
N MET A 98 24.06 3.49 -30.88
CA MET A 98 23.64 2.14 -31.29
C MET A 98 24.58 1.57 -32.38
N GLU A 99 24.91 2.37 -33.39
CA GLU A 99 25.86 2.00 -34.46
C GLU A 99 27.20 1.51 -33.92
N THR A 100 27.74 2.18 -32.89
CA THR A 100 29.01 1.81 -32.25
C THR A 100 28.89 0.47 -31.51
N VAL A 101 27.77 0.22 -30.82
CA VAL A 101 27.54 -1.06 -30.13
C VAL A 101 27.44 -2.20 -31.14
N VAL A 102 26.67 -2.00 -32.21
CA VAL A 102 26.54 -2.99 -33.30
C VAL A 102 27.89 -3.27 -33.94
N GLU A 103 28.72 -2.25 -34.19
CA GLU A 103 30.08 -2.42 -34.71
C GLU A 103 30.97 -3.26 -33.78
N ILE A 104 30.93 -3.00 -32.46
CA ILE A 104 31.68 -3.79 -31.46
C ILE A 104 31.23 -5.26 -31.49
N ILE A 105 29.91 -5.51 -31.47
CA ILE A 105 29.39 -6.88 -31.51
C ILE A 105 29.77 -7.57 -32.83
N THR A 106 29.71 -6.86 -33.95
CA THR A 106 30.13 -7.37 -35.27
C THR A 106 31.58 -7.83 -35.25
N LYS A 107 32.51 -6.99 -34.75
CA LYS A 107 33.94 -7.34 -34.64
C LYS A 107 34.16 -8.56 -33.74
N ILE A 108 33.43 -8.66 -32.62
CA ILE A 108 33.49 -9.84 -31.75
C ILE A 108 32.96 -11.07 -32.51
N ALA A 109 31.81 -10.96 -33.17
CA ALA A 109 31.16 -12.06 -33.86
C ALA A 109 32.01 -12.62 -35.02
N GLU A 110 32.66 -11.75 -35.80
CA GLU A 110 33.59 -12.14 -36.85
C GLU A 110 34.83 -12.87 -36.29
N ARG A 111 35.46 -12.28 -35.27
CA ARG A 111 36.66 -12.84 -34.63
C ARG A 111 36.38 -14.20 -34.01
N GLU A 112 35.22 -14.34 -33.40
CA GLU A 112 34.81 -15.52 -32.62
C GLU A 112 33.95 -16.51 -33.41
N LYS A 113 33.69 -16.21 -34.69
CA LYS A 113 32.86 -17.03 -35.61
C LYS A 113 31.44 -17.28 -35.08
N LEU A 114 30.82 -16.27 -34.48
CA LEU A 114 29.45 -16.33 -33.93
C LEU A 114 28.43 -16.13 -35.07
N ARG A 115 28.05 -17.22 -35.73
CA ARG A 115 27.22 -17.17 -36.96
C ARG A 115 25.81 -16.69 -36.68
N THR A 116 25.15 -17.24 -35.66
CA THR A 116 23.76 -16.93 -35.30
C THR A 116 23.64 -15.45 -34.91
N ILE A 117 24.59 -14.96 -34.11
CA ILE A 117 24.66 -13.53 -33.76
C ILE A 117 24.89 -12.68 -35.00
N SER A 118 25.85 -13.05 -35.87
CA SER A 118 26.16 -12.30 -37.10
C SER A 118 24.94 -12.18 -38.04
N GLU A 119 24.17 -13.25 -38.18
CA GLU A 119 22.94 -13.29 -38.99
C GLU A 119 21.82 -12.45 -38.39
N THR A 120 21.79 -12.31 -37.05
CA THR A 120 20.76 -11.54 -36.33
C THR A 120 21.04 -10.02 -36.34
N LEU A 121 22.32 -9.62 -36.30
CA LEU A 121 22.75 -8.23 -36.14
C LEU A 121 22.10 -7.22 -37.09
N PRO A 122 21.91 -7.50 -38.40
CA PRO A 122 21.28 -6.56 -39.33
C PRO A 122 19.84 -6.17 -38.94
N SER A 123 19.16 -7.00 -38.14
CA SER A 123 17.76 -6.80 -37.74
C SER A 123 17.61 -6.08 -36.39
N VAL A 124 18.71 -5.80 -35.69
CA VAL A 124 18.70 -5.18 -34.35
C VAL A 124 18.20 -3.73 -34.44
N LYS A 125 17.32 -3.35 -33.49
CA LYS A 125 16.69 -2.02 -33.42
C LYS A 125 17.01 -1.31 -32.11
N GLU A 126 17.13 0.02 -32.18
CA GLU A 126 17.27 0.89 -31.00
C GLU A 126 15.94 0.99 -30.24
N PHE A 127 16.02 1.11 -28.91
CA PHE A 127 14.86 1.24 -28.00
C PHE A 127 14.03 -0.05 -27.82
N TYR A 128 14.57 -1.20 -28.20
CA TYR A 128 13.87 -2.49 -28.07
C TYR A 128 14.50 -3.29 -26.93
N VAL A 129 13.70 -3.66 -25.93
CA VAL A 129 14.16 -4.38 -24.74
C VAL A 129 13.16 -5.47 -24.36
N ASP A 130 13.65 -6.69 -24.21
CA ASP A 130 12.92 -7.78 -23.56
C ASP A 130 13.17 -7.71 -22.06
N ALA A 131 12.11 -7.65 -21.27
CA ALA A 131 12.26 -7.46 -19.83
C ALA A 131 12.85 -8.69 -19.11
N GLY A 132 12.69 -9.90 -19.66
CA GLY A 132 13.33 -11.11 -19.15
C GLY A 132 14.84 -11.05 -19.35
N PHE A 133 15.28 -10.79 -20.58
CA PHE A 133 16.70 -10.66 -20.90
C PHE A 133 17.34 -9.43 -20.26
N PHE A 134 16.60 -8.33 -20.11
CA PHE A 134 17.06 -7.16 -19.36
C PHE A 134 17.46 -7.49 -17.93
N ARG A 135 16.60 -8.22 -17.20
CA ARG A 135 16.93 -8.65 -15.82
C ARG A 135 18.16 -9.55 -15.83
N LEU A 136 18.19 -10.54 -16.72
CA LEU A 136 19.27 -11.51 -16.82
C LEU A 136 20.64 -10.84 -17.10
N LEU A 137 20.69 -9.91 -18.07
CA LEU A 137 21.90 -9.19 -18.46
C LEU A 137 22.38 -8.20 -17.39
N ASN A 138 21.45 -7.50 -16.71
CA ASN A 138 21.81 -6.61 -15.61
C ASN A 138 22.32 -7.37 -14.38
N THR A 139 21.70 -8.50 -14.03
CA THR A 139 22.18 -9.35 -12.93
C THR A 139 23.59 -9.87 -13.23
N TRP A 140 23.84 -10.32 -14.46
CA TRP A 140 25.19 -10.76 -14.89
C TRP A 140 26.23 -9.64 -14.85
N MET A 141 25.84 -8.43 -15.24
CA MET A 141 26.72 -7.26 -15.21
C MET A 141 27.09 -6.89 -13.76
N SER A 142 26.12 -6.89 -12.85
CA SER A 142 26.33 -6.56 -11.44
C SER A 142 27.21 -7.57 -10.71
N SER A 143 27.29 -8.82 -11.19
CA SER A 143 28.19 -9.83 -10.64
C SER A 143 29.63 -9.73 -11.19
N GLY A 144 29.95 -8.70 -11.98
CA GLY A 144 31.27 -8.52 -12.58
C GLY A 144 31.62 -9.59 -13.64
N GLY A 145 30.62 -10.24 -14.23
CA GLY A 145 30.84 -11.32 -15.20
C GLY A 145 31.40 -12.62 -14.60
N SER A 146 31.31 -12.79 -13.26
CA SER A 146 31.69 -14.02 -12.56
C SER A 146 30.68 -14.35 -11.44
N PRO A 147 30.47 -15.61 -11.04
CA PRO A 147 29.44 -15.98 -10.06
C PRO A 147 29.79 -15.71 -8.58
N ALA A 148 31.02 -15.28 -8.28
CA ALA A 148 31.55 -15.25 -6.92
C ALA A 148 31.77 -13.81 -6.43
N ASN A 149 30.74 -13.23 -5.81
CA ASN A 149 30.86 -12.29 -4.68
C ASN A 149 29.47 -11.89 -4.20
N GLN A 150 28.93 -12.67 -3.27
CA GLN A 150 27.92 -12.18 -2.34
C GLN A 150 28.44 -12.42 -0.93
N CYS A 151 28.91 -11.36 -0.27
CA CYS A 151 28.84 -11.23 1.17
C CYS A 151 28.92 -9.74 1.58
N THR A 152 27.87 -9.30 2.27
CA THR A 152 27.77 -8.13 3.17
C THR A 152 28.10 -6.73 2.63
N THR A 153 27.08 -5.86 2.52
CA THR A 153 26.79 -4.80 3.51
C THR A 153 25.57 -3.96 3.09
N SER A 154 25.05 -3.27 4.10
CA SER A 154 23.72 -2.71 4.30
C SER A 154 23.40 -1.41 3.56
N SER A 155 22.09 -1.18 3.40
CA SER A 155 21.42 0.13 3.43
C SER A 155 21.54 1.06 2.21
N GLU A 156 20.84 0.73 1.11
CA GLU A 156 20.22 1.76 0.26
C GLU A 156 18.83 1.32 -0.19
N LYS A 157 17.84 2.17 0.09
CA LYS A 157 16.44 2.02 -0.32
C LYS A 157 16.32 2.24 -1.82
N HIS A 158 16.16 1.15 -2.56
CA HIS A 158 15.32 1.12 -3.76
C HIS A 158 14.40 -0.09 -3.63
N MET A 159 13.11 0.07 -3.91
CA MET A 159 12.17 -1.06 -4.01
C MET A 159 12.63 -1.95 -5.17
N THR A 160 13.48 -2.92 -4.86
CA THR A 160 14.04 -3.87 -5.81
C THR A 160 13.09 -5.04 -5.97
N GLU A 161 12.64 -5.18 -7.21
CA GLU A 161 11.68 -6.14 -7.72
C GLU A 161 12.36 -7.49 -8.02
N GLY A 162 11.72 -8.59 -7.62
CA GLY A 162 12.01 -9.93 -8.15
C GLY A 162 13.02 -10.78 -7.37
N LYS A 163 12.47 -11.70 -6.56
CA LYS A 163 13.02 -12.98 -6.06
C LYS A 163 14.56 -13.17 -6.03
N ASP A 164 15.09 -13.17 -4.81
CA ASP A 164 16.07 -14.17 -4.40
C ASP A 164 15.38 -15.55 -4.37
N VAL A 165 15.71 -16.38 -5.35
CA VAL A 165 15.43 -17.82 -5.30
C VAL A 165 16.52 -18.45 -4.45
N LYS A 166 16.19 -19.12 -3.34
CA LYS A 166 17.09 -20.12 -2.73
C LYS A 166 17.35 -21.19 -3.79
N ARG A 167 18.49 -21.06 -4.47
CA ARG A 167 19.01 -22.07 -5.36
C ARG A 167 19.50 -23.23 -4.50
N ASP A 168 19.09 -24.45 -4.85
CA ASP A 168 19.88 -25.64 -4.56
C ASP A 168 21.36 -25.34 -4.89
N SER A 169 22.25 -25.87 -4.07
CA SER A 169 23.70 -25.66 -4.05
C SER A 169 24.44 -26.15 -5.30
N ARG A 170 24.05 -25.67 -6.48
CA ARG A 170 24.85 -25.73 -7.71
C ARG A 170 25.03 -24.32 -8.24
N ALA A 171 26.22 -23.75 -7.97
CA ALA A 171 26.66 -22.51 -8.56
C ALA A 171 26.58 -22.62 -10.10
N PRO A 172 25.91 -21.68 -10.81
CA PRO A 172 26.01 -21.62 -12.26
C PRO A 172 27.45 -21.25 -12.62
N THR A 173 28.11 -22.09 -13.40
CA THR A 173 29.54 -21.93 -13.71
C THR A 173 29.79 -21.01 -14.92
N ASN A 174 28.76 -20.64 -15.70
CA ASN A 174 28.87 -19.72 -16.86
C ASN A 174 27.51 -19.14 -17.30
N PHE A 175 27.52 -18.16 -18.22
CA PHE A 175 26.30 -17.51 -18.73
C PHE A 175 25.38 -18.47 -19.49
N ALA A 176 25.92 -19.49 -20.17
CA ALA A 176 25.12 -20.44 -20.95
C ALA A 176 24.14 -21.20 -20.04
N SER A 177 24.56 -21.64 -18.85
CA SER A 177 23.64 -22.28 -17.90
C SER A 177 22.56 -21.32 -17.40
N VAL A 178 22.90 -20.04 -17.19
CA VAL A 178 21.93 -19.02 -16.75
C VAL A 178 20.87 -18.76 -17.83
N LEU A 179 21.28 -18.69 -19.09
CA LEU A 179 20.35 -18.51 -20.21
C LEU A 179 19.46 -19.74 -20.43
N ILE A 180 20.03 -20.96 -20.35
CA ILE A 180 19.26 -22.21 -20.44
C ILE A 180 18.26 -22.31 -19.29
N ASP A 181 18.66 -22.01 -18.05
CA ASP A 181 17.76 -21.97 -16.89
C ASP A 181 16.61 -21.00 -17.11
N HIS A 182 16.90 -19.81 -17.67
CA HIS A 182 15.88 -18.82 -18.00
C HIS A 182 14.87 -19.35 -19.03
N LEU A 183 15.34 -19.89 -20.15
CA LEU A 183 14.48 -20.43 -21.21
C LEU A 183 13.66 -21.63 -20.72
N ASN A 184 14.27 -22.54 -19.96
CA ASN A 184 13.56 -23.66 -19.34
C ASN A 184 12.48 -23.15 -18.37
N SER A 185 12.79 -22.18 -17.50
CA SER A 185 11.82 -21.63 -16.56
C SER A 185 10.59 -21.04 -17.25
N ALA A 186 10.75 -20.52 -18.46
CA ALA A 186 9.67 -19.99 -19.28
C ALA A 186 8.83 -21.08 -19.98
N SER A 187 9.27 -22.33 -20.00
CA SER A 187 8.59 -23.47 -20.65
C SER A 187 8.03 -24.52 -19.68
N LEU A 188 8.33 -24.43 -18.39
CA LEU A 188 8.08 -25.51 -17.42
C LEU A 188 6.63 -25.79 -17.04
N ILE A 189 5.64 -24.99 -17.49
CA ILE A 189 4.22 -25.20 -17.17
C ILE A 189 3.41 -25.46 -18.46
N PRO A 190 3.33 -26.72 -18.92
CA PRO A 190 2.64 -27.06 -20.18
C PRO A 190 1.16 -26.68 -20.19
N THR A 191 0.47 -26.78 -19.05
CA THR A 191 -0.94 -26.36 -18.93
C THR A 191 -1.14 -24.88 -19.21
N MET A 192 -0.08 -24.07 -19.08
CA MET A 192 -0.06 -22.63 -19.31
C MET A 192 0.58 -22.22 -20.63
N ASP A 193 0.86 -23.17 -21.53
CA ASP A 193 1.30 -22.83 -22.90
C ASP A 193 0.13 -22.32 -23.74
N LEU A 194 -0.26 -21.07 -23.47
CA LEU A 194 -1.34 -20.38 -24.15
C LEU A 194 -0.87 -19.67 -25.42
N PHE A 195 0.44 -19.66 -25.67
CA PHE A 195 1.02 -18.92 -26.80
C PHE A 195 0.44 -19.36 -28.16
N PRO A 196 0.35 -20.66 -28.50
CA PRO A 196 -0.17 -21.09 -29.81
C PRO A 196 -1.60 -20.62 -30.09
N ARG A 197 -2.41 -20.46 -29.04
CA ARG A 197 -3.79 -19.96 -29.15
C ARG A 197 -3.84 -18.50 -29.62
N PHE A 198 -2.91 -17.67 -29.16
CA PHE A 198 -2.90 -16.23 -29.46
C PHE A 198 -2.00 -15.84 -30.62
N ALA A 199 -1.02 -16.69 -30.95
CA ALA A 199 -0.21 -16.58 -32.16
C ALA A 199 -0.87 -17.24 -33.38
N GLU A 200 -2.07 -17.81 -33.23
CA GLU A 200 -2.82 -18.50 -34.30
C GLU A 200 -1.99 -19.61 -34.98
N GLY A 201 -1.19 -20.32 -34.19
CA GLY A 201 -0.28 -21.38 -34.66
C GLY A 201 1.08 -20.89 -35.19
N GLY A 202 1.33 -19.58 -35.21
CA GLY A 202 2.65 -19.02 -35.55
C GLY A 202 3.68 -19.12 -34.41
N GLU A 203 4.96 -18.96 -34.76
CA GLU A 203 6.08 -18.97 -33.80
C GLU A 203 6.29 -17.61 -33.12
N VAL A 204 5.71 -16.56 -33.70
CA VAL A 204 5.72 -15.18 -33.19
C VAL A 204 4.34 -14.57 -33.26
N MET A 205 4.04 -13.67 -32.32
CA MET A 205 2.80 -12.92 -32.31
C MET A 205 3.01 -11.55 -32.96
N THR A 206 2.15 -11.22 -33.93
CA THR A 206 2.12 -9.89 -34.55
C THR A 206 1.71 -8.82 -33.53
N LEU A 207 2.04 -7.56 -33.81
CA LEU A 207 1.60 -6.44 -32.97
C LEU A 207 0.07 -6.38 -32.82
N GLU A 208 -0.67 -6.71 -33.87
CA GLU A 208 -2.14 -6.74 -33.85
C GLU A 208 -2.66 -7.87 -32.95
N GLN A 209 -2.13 -9.08 -33.10
CA GLN A 209 -2.50 -10.22 -32.24
C GLN A 209 -2.17 -9.92 -30.76
N PHE A 210 -1.01 -9.33 -30.49
CA PHE A 210 -0.62 -8.91 -29.14
C PHE A 210 -1.56 -7.82 -28.59
N GLY A 211 -1.90 -6.83 -29.41
CA GLY A 211 -2.87 -5.80 -29.06
C GLY A 211 -4.23 -6.38 -28.69
N LYS A 212 -4.76 -7.33 -29.49
CA LYS A 212 -6.00 -8.07 -29.20
C LYS A 212 -5.90 -8.88 -27.90
N PHE A 213 -4.77 -9.54 -27.65
CA PHE A 213 -4.56 -10.24 -26.39
C PHE A 213 -4.62 -9.28 -25.19
N VAL A 214 -3.95 -8.12 -25.25
CA VAL A 214 -3.93 -7.16 -24.15
C VAL A 214 -5.30 -6.50 -23.92
N THR A 215 -6.00 -6.11 -24.97
CA THR A 215 -7.26 -5.34 -24.84
C THR A 215 -8.48 -6.24 -24.68
N VAL A 216 -8.59 -7.32 -25.45
CA VAL A 216 -9.78 -8.19 -25.48
C VAL A 216 -9.65 -9.33 -24.47
N THR A 217 -8.50 -10.03 -24.44
CA THR A 217 -8.34 -11.20 -23.56
C THR A 217 -8.04 -10.79 -22.12
N GLN A 218 -7.10 -9.85 -21.95
CA GLN A 218 -6.73 -9.35 -20.62
C GLN A 218 -7.68 -8.23 -20.13
N GLY A 219 -8.51 -7.65 -21.01
CA GLY A 219 -9.44 -6.61 -20.63
C GLY A 219 -8.76 -5.32 -20.14
N ASN A 220 -7.52 -5.07 -20.55
CA ASN A 220 -6.80 -3.87 -20.14
C ASN A 220 -7.25 -2.67 -20.99
N GLU A 221 -7.57 -1.56 -20.35
CA GLU A 221 -7.76 -0.28 -21.02
C GLU A 221 -6.39 0.29 -21.42
N CYS A 222 -6.03 0.14 -22.69
CA CYS A 222 -4.74 0.58 -23.24
C CYS A 222 -4.96 1.23 -24.60
N THR A 223 -4.21 2.31 -24.86
CA THR A 223 -4.12 2.95 -26.19
C THR A 223 -3.16 2.20 -27.11
N ASP A 224 -3.27 2.39 -28.42
CA ASP A 224 -2.35 1.78 -29.40
C ASP A 224 -0.88 2.15 -29.12
N ALA A 225 -0.63 3.39 -28.69
CA ALA A 225 0.72 3.84 -28.30
C ALA A 225 1.28 3.02 -27.12
N GLN A 226 0.45 2.76 -26.09
CA GLN A 226 0.86 1.94 -24.95
C GLN A 226 1.07 0.46 -25.33
N ILE A 227 0.31 -0.05 -26.32
CA ILE A 227 0.51 -1.40 -26.84
C ILE A 227 1.86 -1.49 -27.56
N VAL A 228 2.18 -0.52 -28.42
CA VAL A 228 3.48 -0.44 -29.13
C VAL A 228 4.64 -0.30 -28.14
N GLU A 229 4.51 0.59 -27.15
CA GLU A 229 5.52 0.77 -26.11
C GLU A 229 5.77 -0.54 -25.36
N LYS A 230 4.71 -1.24 -24.95
CA LYS A 230 4.84 -2.54 -24.29
C LYS A 230 5.46 -3.57 -25.23
N TYR A 231 5.04 -3.63 -26.49
CA TYR A 231 5.63 -4.54 -27.48
C TYR A 231 7.15 -4.33 -27.61
N ASN A 232 7.61 -3.09 -27.68
CA ASN A 232 9.01 -2.75 -27.85
C ASN A 232 9.84 -2.93 -26.56
N HIS A 233 9.35 -2.44 -25.42
CA HIS A 233 10.11 -2.34 -24.16
C HIS A 233 9.86 -3.46 -23.16
N ARG A 234 8.84 -4.30 -23.38
CA ARG A 234 8.60 -5.51 -22.57
C ARG A 234 9.07 -6.77 -23.29
N PHE A 235 8.92 -6.83 -24.61
CA PHE A 235 9.11 -8.04 -25.41
C PHE A 235 10.25 -7.89 -26.44
N GLY A 236 11.05 -6.83 -26.39
CA GLY A 236 12.15 -6.64 -27.33
C GLY A 236 11.68 -6.46 -28.78
N GLY A 237 10.43 -6.03 -28.96
CA GLY A 237 9.73 -5.85 -30.24
C GLY A 237 9.53 -7.11 -31.05
N ILE A 238 9.52 -8.28 -30.40
CA ILE A 238 9.07 -9.53 -30.98
C ILE A 238 8.52 -10.43 -29.86
N VAL A 239 7.27 -10.84 -29.97
CA VAL A 239 6.61 -11.65 -28.94
C VAL A 239 6.70 -13.11 -29.36
N HIS A 240 7.47 -13.90 -28.62
CA HIS A 240 7.64 -15.34 -28.81
C HIS A 240 7.21 -16.08 -27.53
N ARG A 241 7.12 -17.41 -27.57
CA ARG A 241 6.61 -18.23 -26.46
C ARG A 241 7.27 -17.92 -25.10
N TYR A 242 8.61 -17.87 -25.06
CA TYR A 242 9.34 -17.68 -23.80
C TYR A 242 9.05 -16.33 -23.12
N ASN A 243 9.09 -15.21 -23.86
CA ASN A 243 8.84 -13.91 -23.26
C ASN A 243 7.35 -13.66 -22.95
N PHE A 244 6.45 -14.26 -23.75
CA PHE A 244 5.02 -14.32 -23.45
C PHE A 244 4.73 -15.09 -22.16
N ASN A 245 5.33 -16.27 -21.98
CA ASN A 245 5.13 -17.09 -20.79
C ASN A 245 5.69 -16.42 -19.53
N THR A 246 6.88 -15.81 -19.58
CA THR A 246 7.40 -15.05 -18.43
C THR A 246 6.55 -13.83 -18.09
N TYR A 247 5.91 -13.20 -19.07
CA TYR A 247 4.92 -12.16 -18.82
C TYR A 247 3.68 -12.73 -18.12
N LEU A 248 3.10 -13.81 -18.66
CA LEU A 248 1.88 -14.43 -18.14
C LEU A 248 2.05 -14.99 -16.73
N MET A 249 3.20 -15.59 -16.45
CA MET A 249 3.50 -16.29 -15.19
C MET A 249 4.05 -15.37 -14.10
N GLY A 250 4.43 -14.14 -14.43
CA GLY A 250 5.01 -13.21 -13.47
C GLY A 250 3.96 -12.54 -12.58
N LEU A 251 4.07 -12.73 -11.27
CA LEU A 251 3.19 -12.05 -10.29
C LEU A 251 3.25 -10.52 -10.39
N MET A 252 4.43 -9.96 -10.64
CA MET A 252 4.60 -8.50 -10.77
C MET A 252 4.07 -7.97 -12.10
N THR A 253 4.09 -8.78 -13.15
CA THR A 253 3.79 -8.36 -14.51
C THR A 253 2.35 -8.63 -14.90
N ASN A 254 1.72 -9.60 -14.24
CA ASN A 254 0.40 -10.09 -14.60
C ASN A 254 -0.45 -10.48 -13.37
N ASN A 255 -0.31 -9.71 -12.28
CA ASN A 255 -1.07 -9.90 -11.04
C ASN A 255 -2.59 -9.94 -11.28
N ALA A 256 -3.31 -10.81 -10.59
CA ALA A 256 -4.77 -10.83 -10.61
C ALA A 256 -5.36 -9.57 -9.95
N LEU A 257 -4.73 -9.05 -8.90
CA LEU A 257 -5.15 -7.81 -8.26
C LEU A 257 -4.57 -6.60 -8.99
N ASP A 258 -5.36 -5.53 -9.11
CA ASP A 258 -4.94 -4.30 -9.76
C ASP A 258 -3.75 -3.64 -9.02
N PRO A 259 -2.56 -3.56 -9.65
CA PRO A 259 -1.39 -2.93 -9.05
C PRO A 259 -1.59 -1.43 -8.80
N SER A 260 -2.38 -0.73 -9.62
CA SER A 260 -2.64 0.71 -9.44
C SER A 260 -3.31 1.01 -8.10
N ARG A 261 -4.06 0.03 -7.59
CA ARG A 261 -4.78 0.08 -6.33
C ARG A 261 -4.02 -0.47 -5.14
N THR A 262 -3.14 -1.44 -5.37
CA THR A 262 -2.46 -2.19 -4.29
C THR A 262 -1.03 -1.72 -4.01
N THR A 263 -0.39 -1.00 -4.94
CA THR A 263 1.01 -0.55 -4.80
C THR A 263 1.15 0.82 -4.14
N SER A 264 0.18 1.72 -4.33
CA SER A 264 0.26 3.09 -3.80
C SER A 264 -1.09 3.58 -3.34
N VAL A 265 -1.06 4.55 -2.41
CA VAL A 265 -2.27 5.20 -1.91
C VAL A 265 -2.87 6.03 -3.03
N TRP A 266 -4.14 5.79 -3.33
CA TRP A 266 -4.84 6.42 -4.46
C TRP A 266 -6.20 7.03 -4.06
N GLN A 267 -6.76 6.62 -2.91
CA GLN A 267 -8.00 7.17 -2.40
C GLN A 267 -7.77 8.57 -1.80
N ASP A 268 -8.83 9.37 -1.74
CA ASP A 268 -8.81 10.64 -1.00
C ASP A 268 -8.55 10.34 0.48
N MET A 269 -7.51 10.95 1.04
CA MET A 269 -7.10 10.81 2.45
C MET A 269 -7.42 12.06 3.29
N THR A 270 -8.20 13.00 2.74
CA THR A 270 -8.57 14.29 3.36
C THR A 270 -9.98 14.31 3.93
N GLN A 271 -10.77 13.25 3.75
CA GLN A 271 -12.09 13.12 4.37
C GLN A 271 -11.96 12.93 5.90
N PRO A 272 -13.02 13.18 6.67
CA PRO A 272 -13.00 12.92 8.11
C PRO A 272 -12.76 11.44 8.43
N LEU A 273 -12.07 11.15 9.54
CA LEU A 273 -11.71 9.78 9.93
C LEU A 273 -12.92 8.81 10.04
N THR A 274 -14.12 9.30 10.35
CA THR A 274 -15.35 8.49 10.40
C THR A 274 -15.70 7.84 9.06
N ARG A 275 -15.23 8.43 7.95
CA ARG A 275 -15.40 7.94 6.57
C ARG A 275 -14.42 6.85 6.18
N TYR A 276 -13.52 6.42 7.07
CA TYR A 276 -12.54 5.37 6.77
C TYR A 276 -12.78 4.12 7.62
N LEU A 277 -12.62 2.97 6.98
CA LEU A 277 -12.34 1.70 7.62
C LEU A 277 -10.84 1.66 7.94
N ILE A 278 -10.48 1.08 9.08
CA ILE A 278 -9.12 1.09 9.60
C ILE A 278 -8.69 -0.33 9.93
N LYS A 279 -7.49 -0.72 9.47
CA LYS A 279 -6.94 -2.05 9.71
C LYS A 279 -6.59 -2.20 11.19
N THR A 280 -7.43 -2.94 11.90
CA THR A 280 -7.32 -3.19 13.34
C THR A 280 -6.60 -4.50 13.61
N ILE A 281 -5.74 -4.53 14.62
CA ILE A 281 -5.05 -5.73 15.09
C ILE A 281 -4.93 -5.71 16.61
N ARG A 282 -5.05 -6.87 17.25
CA ARG A 282 -4.84 -7.03 18.69
C ARG A 282 -3.36 -7.29 18.99
N ILE A 283 -2.79 -6.56 19.94
CA ILE A 283 -1.40 -6.75 20.35
C ILE A 283 -1.37 -7.52 21.67
N GLU A 284 -1.02 -8.80 21.62
CA GLU A 284 -0.85 -9.63 22.83
C GLU A 284 0.59 -10.07 23.04
N SER A 285 1.46 -9.92 22.03
CA SER A 285 2.88 -10.29 22.08
C SER A 285 3.74 -9.38 21.18
N GLU A 286 5.05 -9.46 21.31
CA GLU A 286 5.96 -8.71 20.43
C GLU A 286 5.89 -9.18 18.97
N SER A 287 5.55 -10.45 18.71
CA SER A 287 5.38 -10.93 17.33
C SER A 287 4.14 -10.32 16.66
N ASP A 288 3.06 -10.10 17.41
CA ASP A 288 1.87 -9.38 16.92
C ASP A 288 2.22 -7.93 16.60
N LEU A 289 3.05 -7.29 17.44
CA LEU A 289 3.55 -5.93 17.18
C LEU A 289 4.39 -5.89 15.89
N GLN A 290 5.32 -6.82 15.69
CA GLN A 290 6.10 -6.88 14.45
C GLN A 290 5.21 -7.09 13.22
N ARG A 291 4.20 -7.96 13.33
CA ARG A 291 3.20 -8.15 12.27
C ARG A 291 2.45 -6.84 11.97
N ALA A 292 1.95 -6.17 12.99
CA ALA A 292 1.22 -4.90 12.87
C ALA A 292 2.04 -3.78 12.19
N LEU A 293 3.35 -3.72 12.51
CA LEU A 293 4.26 -2.72 11.96
C LEU A 293 4.65 -3.03 10.51
N SER A 294 4.85 -4.31 10.17
CA SER A 294 5.23 -4.76 8.83
C SER A 294 4.07 -4.71 7.82
N ASP A 295 2.85 -4.99 8.26
CA ASP A 295 1.68 -5.10 7.40
C ASP A 295 0.81 -3.83 7.37
N ASN A 296 1.34 -2.75 7.95
CA ASN A 296 0.72 -1.44 8.07
C ASN A 296 -0.64 -1.44 8.78
N SER A 297 -0.88 -2.31 9.76
CA SER A 297 -2.04 -2.17 10.65
C SER A 297 -2.02 -0.82 11.37
N ARG A 298 -3.17 -0.14 11.46
CA ARG A 298 -3.28 1.28 11.89
C ARG A 298 -4.09 1.47 13.17
N ALA A 299 -4.78 0.45 13.66
CA ALA A 299 -5.43 0.49 14.97
C ALA A 299 -4.95 -0.70 15.81
N PHE A 300 -4.36 -0.42 16.98
CA PHE A 300 -3.80 -1.42 17.88
C PHE A 300 -4.72 -1.58 19.09
N VAL A 301 -5.35 -2.74 19.24
CA VAL A 301 -6.18 -3.06 20.40
C VAL A 301 -5.28 -3.52 21.54
N LEU A 302 -5.34 -2.78 22.66
CA LEU A 302 -4.46 -2.95 23.81
C LEU A 302 -5.25 -3.44 25.03
N LYS A 303 -4.97 -4.67 25.48
CA LYS A 303 -5.48 -5.25 26.73
C LYS A 303 -4.46 -5.00 27.83
N ILE A 304 -4.51 -3.81 28.41
CA ILE A 304 -3.51 -3.36 29.39
C ILE A 304 -3.61 -4.14 30.71
N LYS A 305 -2.49 -4.67 31.17
CA LYS A 305 -2.32 -5.32 32.49
C LYS A 305 -0.89 -5.15 32.99
N ARG A 306 -0.64 -5.44 34.27
CA ARG A 306 0.72 -5.67 34.76
C ARG A 306 1.14 -7.12 34.52
N ASN A 307 2.39 -7.32 34.12
CA ASN A 307 3.03 -8.63 34.16
C ASN A 307 3.51 -8.97 35.58
N SER A 308 4.14 -10.14 35.76
CA SER A 308 4.70 -10.60 37.03
C SER A 308 5.79 -9.69 37.61
N GLU A 309 6.44 -8.89 36.78
CA GLU A 309 7.51 -7.94 37.15
C GLU A 309 6.97 -6.53 37.45
N GLY A 310 5.65 -6.34 37.36
CA GLY A 310 5.00 -5.06 37.57
C GLY A 310 5.05 -4.12 36.35
N VAL A 311 5.57 -4.55 35.20
CA VAL A 311 5.61 -3.75 33.97
C VAL A 311 4.23 -3.72 33.31
N LEU A 312 3.81 -2.55 32.84
CA LEU A 312 2.58 -2.41 32.05
C LEU A 312 2.77 -2.99 30.64
N CYS A 313 1.91 -3.95 30.29
CA CYS A 313 1.94 -4.69 29.04
C CYS A 313 0.54 -4.73 28.40
N SER A 314 0.49 -4.92 27.08
CA SER A 314 -0.68 -5.47 26.40
C SER A 314 -0.43 -6.95 26.14
N GLY A 315 -1.20 -7.83 26.79
CA GLY A 315 -0.84 -9.26 26.84
C GLY A 315 0.52 -9.45 27.50
N SER A 316 1.48 -10.05 26.80
CA SER A 316 2.89 -10.16 27.20
C SER A 316 3.78 -9.04 26.62
N CYS A 317 3.29 -8.24 25.66
CA CYS A 317 4.09 -7.20 25.01
C CYS A 317 4.21 -5.95 25.91
N PRO A 318 5.42 -5.55 26.33
CA PRO A 318 5.61 -4.35 27.12
C PRO A 318 5.14 -3.09 26.38
N LEU A 319 4.48 -2.17 27.09
CA LEU A 319 4.01 -0.92 26.49
C LEU A 319 5.16 -0.08 25.92
N THR A 320 6.33 -0.12 26.55
CA THR A 320 7.56 0.51 26.07
C THR A 320 8.01 -0.05 24.73
N CYS A 321 7.93 -1.38 24.52
CA CYS A 321 8.21 -2.01 23.23
C CYS A 321 7.26 -1.52 22.13
N ILE A 322 5.97 -1.38 22.44
CA ILE A 322 4.97 -0.84 21.50
C ILE A 322 5.33 0.59 21.09
N ILE A 323 5.66 1.45 22.06
CA ILE A 323 6.05 2.85 21.81
C ILE A 323 7.31 2.94 20.95
N GLU A 324 8.37 2.20 21.28
CA GLU A 324 9.63 2.23 20.51
C GLU A 324 9.46 1.61 19.11
N GLY A 325 8.65 0.56 18.97
CA GLY A 325 8.28 0.01 17.67
C GLY A 325 7.58 1.05 16.77
N ILE A 326 6.61 1.78 17.32
CA ILE A 326 5.91 2.85 16.59
C ILE A 326 6.88 3.97 16.18
N LYS A 327 7.78 4.40 17.07
CA LYS A 327 8.77 5.45 16.77
C LYS A 327 9.74 5.03 15.66
N THR A 328 10.17 3.76 15.69
CA THR A 328 11.20 3.26 14.78
C THR A 328 10.65 2.95 13.39
N SER A 329 9.51 2.24 13.32
CA SER A 329 9.00 1.70 12.06
C SER A 329 7.54 2.03 11.78
N GLY A 330 6.78 2.49 12.78
CA GLY A 330 5.34 2.72 12.67
C GLY A 330 4.90 3.62 11.51
N PHE A 331 5.75 4.55 11.08
CA PHE A 331 5.46 5.46 9.95
C PHE A 331 6.49 5.39 8.81
N SER A 332 7.27 4.30 8.74
CA SER A 332 8.39 4.15 7.80
C SER A 332 7.94 3.96 6.34
N THR A 333 6.81 3.27 6.15
CA THR A 333 6.17 2.94 4.87
C THR A 333 4.94 3.80 4.63
N ILE A 334 4.10 3.97 5.66
CA ILE A 334 2.82 4.68 5.60
C ILE A 334 2.78 5.79 6.65
N PRO A 335 2.50 7.05 6.26
CA PRO A 335 2.57 8.19 7.18
C PRO A 335 1.26 8.43 7.94
N TYR A 336 0.19 7.70 7.66
CA TYR A 336 -1.14 7.93 8.24
C TYR A 336 -1.22 7.47 9.71
N PRO A 337 -2.13 8.07 10.50
CA PRO A 337 -2.15 7.91 11.95
C PRO A 337 -2.28 6.47 12.43
N ILE A 338 -1.73 6.21 13.62
CA ILE A 338 -1.95 4.97 14.37
C ILE A 338 -2.90 5.28 15.53
N ILE A 339 -3.89 4.43 15.77
CA ILE A 339 -4.83 4.55 16.88
C ILE A 339 -4.51 3.47 17.92
N LEU A 340 -4.24 3.88 19.16
CA LEU A 340 -4.13 2.98 20.30
C LEU A 340 -5.52 2.84 20.93
N CYS A 341 -6.15 1.70 20.70
CA CYS A 341 -7.47 1.38 21.20
C CYS A 341 -7.35 0.65 22.53
N LEU A 342 -7.60 1.34 23.65
CA LEU A 342 -7.68 0.68 24.95
C LEU A 342 -8.90 -0.23 24.94
N SER A 343 -8.70 -1.52 25.25
CA SER A 343 -9.75 -2.54 25.11
C SER A 343 -11.08 -2.10 25.75
N PRO A 344 -12.24 -2.29 25.08
CA PRO A 344 -13.53 -1.80 25.57
C PRO A 344 -13.98 -2.28 26.96
N PRO A 345 -13.65 -3.48 27.46
CA PRO A 345 -13.86 -3.81 28.86
C PRO A 345 -13.11 -2.84 29.77
N ASN A 346 -13.86 -1.99 30.49
CA ASN A 346 -13.30 -0.94 31.33
C ASN A 346 -12.86 -1.47 32.71
N THR A 347 -11.92 -2.41 32.74
CA THR A 347 -11.52 -3.11 33.96
C THR A 347 -10.26 -2.54 34.61
N LEU A 348 -9.57 -1.61 33.94
CA LEU A 348 -8.31 -1.06 34.42
C LEU A 348 -8.56 -0.05 35.57
N PRO A 349 -7.93 -0.22 36.75
CA PRO A 349 -8.01 0.74 37.85
C PRO A 349 -7.53 2.14 37.44
N VAL A 350 -8.12 3.18 38.05
CA VAL A 350 -7.80 4.59 37.76
C VAL A 350 -6.31 4.89 37.95
N GLN A 351 -5.66 4.34 38.98
CA GLN A 351 -4.23 4.54 39.23
C GLN A 351 -3.36 4.01 38.08
N LEU A 352 -3.74 2.87 37.49
CA LEU A 352 -3.01 2.32 36.35
C LEU A 352 -3.30 3.10 35.06
N LYS A 353 -4.48 3.71 34.94
CA LYS A 353 -4.80 4.63 33.83
C LYS A 353 -3.95 5.91 33.90
N ASP A 354 -3.71 6.45 35.10
CA ASP A 354 -2.85 7.62 35.29
C ASP A 354 -1.38 7.31 34.90
N GLU A 355 -0.85 6.17 35.35
CA GLU A 355 0.49 5.71 34.95
C GLU A 355 0.60 5.45 33.45
N LEU A 356 -0.42 4.81 32.85
CA LEU A 356 -0.51 4.61 31.40
C LEU A 356 -0.44 5.96 30.66
N ALA A 357 -1.15 6.97 31.14
CA ALA A 357 -1.14 8.31 30.55
C ALA A 357 0.26 8.94 30.60
N GLU A 358 0.97 8.80 31.73
CA GLU A 358 2.34 9.30 31.88
C GLU A 358 3.30 8.60 30.89
N ILE A 359 3.25 7.27 30.80
CA ILE A 359 4.10 6.49 29.89
C ILE A 359 3.83 6.88 28.43
N LEU A 360 2.56 6.98 28.02
CA LEU A 360 2.20 7.36 26.66
C LEU A 360 2.65 8.79 26.33
N SER A 361 2.38 9.75 27.24
CA SER A 361 2.74 11.16 27.06
C SER A 361 4.25 11.34 26.92
N LYS A 362 5.03 10.73 27.83
CA LYS A 362 6.49 10.81 27.81
C LYS A 362 7.10 10.04 26.64
N GLY A 363 6.58 8.85 26.35
CA GLY A 363 7.14 7.95 25.35
C GLY A 363 6.89 8.41 23.91
N LEU A 364 5.67 8.89 23.62
CA LEU A 364 5.28 9.33 22.27
C LEU A 364 5.56 10.82 22.04
N GLY A 365 5.58 11.64 23.08
CA GLY A 365 5.91 13.07 23.00
C GLY A 365 5.07 13.79 21.94
N THR A 366 5.74 14.42 20.97
CA THR A 366 5.07 15.18 19.89
C THR A 366 4.31 14.31 18.88
N MET A 367 4.51 12.99 18.88
CA MET A 367 3.74 12.06 18.05
C MET A 367 2.33 11.88 18.59
N LEU A 368 2.13 12.00 19.90
CA LEU A 368 0.80 11.92 20.50
C LEU A 368 -0.07 13.07 20.00
N ALA A 369 -1.19 12.75 19.37
CA ALA A 369 -2.21 13.72 19.02
C ALA A 369 -2.85 14.23 20.32
N LYS A 370 -2.92 15.55 20.49
CA LYS A 370 -3.60 16.16 21.63
C LYS A 370 -5.09 16.31 21.29
N GLY A 371 -5.95 16.01 22.26
CA GLY A 371 -7.39 15.79 22.07
C GLY A 371 -8.12 16.99 21.46
N LEU A 372 -8.78 16.75 20.32
CA LEU A 372 -9.61 17.75 19.64
C LEU A 372 -10.99 17.96 20.28
N MET A 373 -11.38 17.13 21.27
CA MET A 373 -12.60 17.33 22.07
C MET A 373 -12.59 18.67 22.85
N PHE A 374 -11.39 19.24 23.09
CA PHE A 374 -11.20 20.50 23.81
C PHE A 374 -11.23 21.73 22.91
N GLU A 375 -11.13 21.58 21.58
CA GLU A 375 -11.00 22.72 20.67
C GLU A 375 -12.30 23.13 19.96
N GLY A 376 -13.46 22.57 20.37
CA GLY A 376 -14.77 22.86 19.76
C GLY A 376 -14.83 22.53 18.25
N ALA A 377 -14.02 21.59 17.78
CA ALA A 377 -13.89 21.29 16.36
C ALA A 377 -15.12 20.52 15.83
N ILE A 378 -15.69 21.00 14.73
CA ILE A 378 -16.74 20.32 13.95
C ILE A 378 -16.05 19.30 13.03
N ILE A 379 -16.60 18.08 12.89
CA ILE A 379 -15.97 16.99 12.12
C ILE A 379 -15.88 17.23 10.62
N SER A 380 -16.62 18.19 10.08
CA SER A 380 -16.39 18.69 8.73
C SER A 380 -15.05 19.41 8.59
N ASP A 381 -14.29 19.64 9.68
CA ASP A 381 -12.94 20.18 9.62
C ASP A 381 -12.01 19.15 8.94
N PRO A 382 -11.44 19.47 7.75
CA PRO A 382 -10.48 18.61 7.05
C PRO A 382 -9.25 18.26 7.91
N LYS A 383 -9.01 18.96 9.02
CA LYS A 383 -7.99 18.62 10.03
C LYS A 383 -8.27 17.30 10.77
N PHE A 384 -9.45 16.71 10.65
CA PHE A 384 -9.81 15.41 11.22
C PHE A 384 -9.68 14.26 10.22
N SER A 385 -8.72 14.35 9.30
CA SER A 385 -8.48 13.34 8.26
C SER A 385 -7.19 12.55 8.50
N PRO A 386 -7.04 11.35 7.92
CA PRO A 386 -5.76 10.65 7.91
C PRO A 386 -4.60 11.54 7.42
N ALA A 387 -4.82 12.36 6.39
CA ALA A 387 -3.82 13.26 5.85
C ALA A 387 -3.41 14.37 6.82
N ALA A 388 -4.34 14.92 7.58
CA ALA A 388 -4.05 15.96 8.58
C ALA A 388 -3.32 15.39 9.82
N GLN A 389 -3.60 14.13 10.18
CA GLN A 389 -3.03 13.46 11.35
C GLN A 389 -1.80 12.60 11.00
N ARG A 390 -1.04 12.99 9.97
CA ARG A 390 0.17 12.25 9.56
C ARG A 390 1.21 12.20 10.68
N LYS A 391 1.78 11.01 10.87
CA LYS A 391 2.79 10.69 11.89
C LYS A 391 2.28 10.93 13.33
N LYS A 392 0.97 10.93 13.52
CA LYS A 392 0.34 11.06 14.82
C LYS A 392 -0.15 9.72 15.36
N VAL A 393 -0.12 9.61 16.68
CA VAL A 393 -0.68 8.51 17.45
C VAL A 393 -1.88 9.04 18.22
N LEU A 394 -3.03 8.44 18.01
CA LEU A 394 -4.30 8.80 18.62
C LEU A 394 -4.60 7.78 19.72
N VAL A 395 -5.29 8.20 20.79
CA VAL A 395 -5.71 7.28 21.85
C VAL A 395 -7.23 7.24 21.92
N LEU A 396 -7.77 6.02 21.99
CA LEU A 396 -9.19 5.72 22.18
C LEU A 396 -9.39 5.02 23.53
N GLY A 397 -10.29 5.54 24.36
CA GLY A 397 -10.61 4.97 25.68
C GLY A 397 -11.86 5.55 26.34
N TYR A 398 -12.04 5.27 27.63
CA TYR A 398 -13.10 5.89 28.44
C TYR A 398 -12.66 7.23 29.00
N GLN A 399 -13.55 8.21 28.93
CA GLN A 399 -13.30 9.58 29.39
C GLN A 399 -14.16 9.89 30.61
N SER A 400 -13.60 10.65 31.56
CA SER A 400 -14.38 11.37 32.57
C SER A 400 -15.40 12.31 31.89
N PRO A 401 -16.51 12.66 32.55
CA PRO A 401 -17.41 13.70 32.08
C PRO A 401 -16.65 14.99 31.77
N LEU A 402 -17.09 15.69 30.73
CA LEU A 402 -16.57 17.01 30.40
C LEU A 402 -17.56 18.06 30.92
N LYS A 403 -17.04 19.09 31.60
CA LYS A 403 -17.78 20.31 31.93
C LYS A 403 -17.63 21.32 30.78
N PRO A 404 -18.69 22.07 30.42
CA PRO A 404 -18.60 23.14 29.42
C PRO A 404 -17.45 24.10 29.72
N PHE A 405 -16.57 24.29 28.74
CA PHE A 405 -15.40 25.14 28.87
C PHE A 405 -14.99 25.73 27.52
N VAL A 406 -14.85 27.06 27.49
CA VAL A 406 -14.54 27.80 26.25
C VAL A 406 -13.07 28.18 26.14
N GLY A 407 -12.29 28.06 27.22
CA GLY A 407 -10.84 28.29 27.16
C GLY A 407 -10.34 29.67 27.55
N SER A 408 -11.16 30.50 28.19
CA SER A 408 -10.76 31.82 28.67
C SER A 408 -10.90 31.93 30.19
N LEU A 409 -9.91 32.50 30.84
CA LEU A 409 -9.98 32.88 32.25
C LEU A 409 -10.59 34.28 32.38
N MET A 410 -11.47 34.45 33.35
CA MET A 410 -12.21 35.70 33.52
C MET A 410 -12.24 36.16 34.98
N ALA A 411 -12.32 37.48 35.15
CA ALA A 411 -12.46 38.15 36.44
C ALA A 411 -13.69 39.07 36.44
N ASP A 412 -14.31 39.15 37.62
CA ASP A 412 -15.36 40.14 37.91
C ASP A 412 -14.79 41.55 37.87
N MET A 413 -15.67 42.50 37.57
CA MET A 413 -15.32 43.91 37.62
C MET A 413 -15.59 44.53 38.98
N ASN A 414 -14.65 45.36 39.42
CA ASN A 414 -14.72 46.11 40.68
C ASN A 414 -15.38 47.49 40.54
N ARG A 415 -16.02 47.82 39.41
CA ARG A 415 -16.76 49.07 39.21
C ARG A 415 -18.14 48.80 38.61
N ASP A 416 -19.18 49.18 39.36
CA ASP A 416 -20.58 49.43 38.97
C ASP A 416 -21.31 48.46 38.01
N GLY A 417 -20.85 47.21 37.89
CA GLY A 417 -21.75 46.08 38.11
C GLY A 417 -22.26 45.24 36.92
N LEU A 418 -21.69 45.30 35.72
CA LEU A 418 -22.08 44.38 34.64
C LEU A 418 -20.88 43.97 33.75
N GLY A 419 -20.83 42.71 33.36
CA GLY A 419 -19.85 42.14 32.44
C GLY A 419 -18.65 41.46 33.11
N VAL A 420 -17.78 40.87 32.29
CA VAL A 420 -16.58 40.16 32.72
C VAL A 420 -15.40 40.50 31.83
N ARG A 421 -14.20 40.58 32.43
CA ARG A 421 -12.96 40.82 31.69
C ARG A 421 -12.17 39.52 31.52
N VAL A 422 -11.69 39.27 30.32
CA VAL A 422 -10.78 38.16 30.02
C VAL A 422 -9.40 38.46 30.58
N THR A 423 -8.94 37.64 31.51
CA THR A 423 -7.60 37.76 32.10
C THR A 423 -6.55 36.96 31.34
N ASP A 424 -6.97 35.86 30.71
CA ASP A 424 -6.09 35.00 29.92
C ASP A 424 -6.91 34.15 28.93
N VAL A 425 -6.26 33.70 27.86
CA VAL A 425 -6.85 32.83 26.85
C VAL A 425 -5.92 31.65 26.60
N VAL A 426 -6.42 30.45 26.85
CA VAL A 426 -5.68 29.21 26.67
C VAL A 426 -5.54 28.94 25.17
N THR A 427 -4.31 28.79 24.68
CA THR A 427 -4.03 28.53 23.26
C THR A 427 -4.69 27.23 22.79
N GLY A 428 -5.25 27.23 21.57
CA GLY A 428 -5.89 26.07 20.95
C GLY A 428 -7.35 25.85 21.34
N THR A 429 -7.88 26.61 22.30
CA THR A 429 -9.28 26.50 22.74
C THR A 429 -10.27 27.22 21.82
N PRO A 430 -11.60 26.96 21.95
CA PRO A 430 -12.61 27.65 21.16
C PRO A 430 -12.56 29.17 21.28
N ALA A 431 -12.29 29.70 22.48
CA ALA A 431 -12.10 31.13 22.70
C ALA A 431 -10.94 31.68 21.85
N ALA A 432 -9.77 31.04 21.89
CA ALA A 432 -8.61 31.47 21.07
C ALA A 432 -8.93 31.44 19.57
N LYS A 433 -9.63 30.39 19.10
CA LYS A 433 -10.03 30.24 17.69
C LYS A 433 -11.07 31.27 17.25
N ALA A 434 -11.98 31.64 18.15
CA ALA A 434 -12.97 32.69 17.92
C ALA A 434 -12.38 34.10 18.01
N GLY A 435 -11.07 34.23 18.24
CA GLY A 435 -10.37 35.50 18.30
C GLY A 435 -10.48 36.21 19.64
N VAL A 436 -10.94 35.53 20.71
CA VAL A 436 -10.93 36.07 22.07
C VAL A 436 -9.49 36.37 22.47
N SER A 437 -9.28 37.57 23.00
CA SER A 437 -7.97 38.07 23.41
C SER A 437 -7.99 38.45 24.89
N LYS A 438 -6.81 38.45 25.49
CA LYS A 438 -6.62 39.02 26.83
C LYS A 438 -7.11 40.48 26.83
N ASP A 439 -7.75 40.87 27.94
CA ASP A 439 -8.37 42.18 28.15
C ASP A 439 -9.65 42.45 27.33
N ASP A 440 -10.17 41.46 26.59
CA ASP A 440 -11.53 41.51 26.07
C ASP A 440 -12.55 41.70 27.20
N TRP A 441 -13.56 42.53 26.94
CA TRP A 441 -14.66 42.77 27.87
C TRP A 441 -15.98 42.29 27.28
N PHE A 442 -16.56 41.27 27.90
CA PHE A 442 -17.84 40.71 27.50
C PHE A 442 -18.99 41.28 28.33
N THR A 443 -20.02 41.74 27.63
CA THR A 443 -21.20 42.39 28.23
C THR A 443 -22.47 41.56 28.07
N HIS A 444 -22.56 40.71 27.02
CA HIS A 444 -23.74 39.86 26.78
C HIS A 444 -23.34 38.46 26.32
N ILE A 445 -24.19 37.48 26.63
CA ILE A 445 -24.16 36.09 26.14
C ILE A 445 -25.50 35.77 25.49
N ASN A 446 -25.52 35.35 24.22
CA ASN A 446 -26.75 35.09 23.46
C ASN A 446 -27.78 36.25 23.53
N GLY A 447 -27.28 37.50 23.59
CA GLY A 447 -28.11 38.70 23.75
C GLY A 447 -28.55 39.01 25.19
N GLU A 448 -28.31 38.14 26.17
CA GLU A 448 -28.58 38.39 27.60
C GLU A 448 -27.40 39.10 28.29
N ALA A 449 -27.67 40.10 29.13
CA ALA A 449 -26.62 40.83 29.84
C ALA A 449 -25.87 39.93 30.86
N ILE A 450 -24.55 40.00 30.85
CA ILE A 450 -23.69 39.29 31.80
C ILE A 450 -23.62 40.10 33.09
N ILE A 451 -24.12 39.57 34.21
CA ILE A 451 -24.10 40.27 35.50
C ILE A 451 -22.71 40.21 36.14
N ASN A 452 -22.13 39.01 36.18
CA ASN A 452 -20.82 38.73 36.75
C ASN A 452 -20.30 37.38 36.21
N LYS A 453 -19.11 36.98 36.64
CA LYS A 453 -18.44 35.72 36.28
C LYS A 453 -19.27 34.50 36.66
N GLN A 454 -19.96 34.54 37.80
CA GLN A 454 -20.79 33.42 38.23
C GLN A 454 -22.01 33.26 37.31
N HIS A 455 -22.68 34.36 36.96
CA HIS A 455 -23.78 34.35 35.99
C HIS A 455 -23.33 33.83 34.63
N LEU A 456 -22.18 34.27 34.11
CA LEU A 456 -21.66 33.74 32.84
C LEU A 456 -21.39 32.24 32.92
N ARG A 457 -20.80 31.75 34.03
CA ARG A 457 -20.57 30.32 34.23
C ARG A 457 -21.88 29.53 34.21
N GLU A 458 -22.89 30.01 34.93
CA GLU A 458 -24.22 29.37 34.97
C GLU A 458 -24.89 29.34 33.59
N GLN A 459 -24.70 30.38 32.76
CA GLN A 459 -25.20 30.37 31.38
C GLN A 459 -24.43 29.38 30.50
N LEU A 460 -23.10 29.32 30.62
CA LEU A 460 -22.27 28.35 29.88
C LEU A 460 -22.57 26.89 30.28
N GLU A 461 -22.91 26.63 31.55
CA GLU A 461 -23.25 25.30 32.05
C GLU A 461 -24.56 24.75 31.47
N LYS A 462 -25.45 25.62 30.97
CA LYS A 462 -26.69 25.22 30.29
C LYS A 462 -26.48 24.78 28.84
N LEU A 463 -25.33 25.13 28.25
CA LEU A 463 -25.04 24.84 26.86
C LEU A 463 -24.46 23.43 26.69
N GLU A 464 -24.78 22.79 25.58
CA GLU A 464 -24.23 21.49 25.23
C GLU A 464 -22.84 21.61 24.59
N LEU A 465 -22.01 20.57 24.76
CA LEU A 465 -20.71 20.50 24.08
C LEU A 465 -20.91 20.47 22.56
N GLY A 466 -20.20 21.35 21.86
CA GLY A 466 -20.33 21.56 20.42
C GLY A 466 -21.45 22.52 20.01
N GLU A 467 -22.24 23.04 20.96
CA GLU A 467 -23.23 24.10 20.69
C GLU A 467 -22.53 25.42 20.37
N GLU A 468 -23.11 26.21 19.47
CA GLU A 468 -22.64 27.57 19.16
C GLU A 468 -23.41 28.59 20.00
N PHE A 469 -22.70 29.58 20.52
CA PHE A 469 -23.28 30.70 21.27
C PHE A 469 -22.56 32.00 20.92
N THR A 470 -23.14 33.14 21.27
CA THR A 470 -22.54 34.45 21.01
C THR A 470 -22.11 35.16 22.28
N LEU A 471 -20.98 35.87 22.20
CA LEU A 471 -20.52 36.83 23.20
C LEU A 471 -20.39 38.21 22.58
N LYS A 472 -20.95 39.23 23.24
CA LYS A 472 -20.83 40.61 22.80
C LYS A 472 -19.69 41.33 23.53
N ARG A 473 -18.73 41.84 22.77
CA ARG A 473 -17.69 42.74 23.28
C ARG A 473 -18.28 44.12 23.57
N GLU A 474 -17.68 44.87 24.50
CA GLU A 474 -18.05 46.26 24.78
C GLU A 474 -18.09 47.13 23.51
N ASN A 475 -17.16 46.89 22.57
CA ASN A 475 -17.07 47.59 21.28
C ASN A 475 -18.13 47.17 20.23
N LEU A 476 -19.25 46.56 20.65
CA LEU A 476 -20.38 46.07 19.83
C LEU A 476 -20.08 44.92 18.84
N ASP A 477 -18.85 44.41 18.75
CA ASP A 477 -18.54 43.19 18.00
C ASP A 477 -19.12 41.95 18.69
N GLU A 478 -19.93 41.19 17.96
CA GLU A 478 -20.46 39.90 18.41
C GLU A 478 -19.54 38.77 17.92
N LEU A 479 -19.03 37.97 18.86
CA LEU A 479 -18.22 36.79 18.59
C LEU A 479 -19.08 35.54 18.65
N LYS A 480 -18.98 34.69 17.64
CA LYS A 480 -19.57 33.34 17.66
C LYS A 480 -18.53 32.34 18.15
N ILE A 481 -18.86 31.59 19.20
CA ILE A 481 -17.97 30.63 19.86
C ILE A 481 -18.67 29.27 19.94
N VAL A 482 -17.90 28.20 19.75
CA VAL A 482 -18.37 26.82 20.01
C VAL A 482 -18.04 26.43 21.44
N VAL A 483 -18.97 25.82 22.16
CA VAL A 483 -18.75 25.30 23.51
C VAL A 483 -17.82 24.09 23.45
N GLY A 484 -16.61 24.23 23.98
CA GLY A 484 -15.70 23.13 24.23
C GLY A 484 -16.03 22.42 25.55
N GLY A 485 -15.28 21.37 25.87
CA GLY A 485 -15.37 20.71 27.18
C GLY A 485 -14.00 20.66 27.85
N ALA A 486 -13.97 20.73 29.18
CA ALA A 486 -12.79 20.43 29.99
C ALA A 486 -13.07 19.20 30.87
N VAL A 487 -12.04 18.37 31.12
CA VAL A 487 -12.18 17.20 32.00
C VAL A 487 -12.60 17.64 33.38
N ASP A 488 -13.68 17.04 33.89
CA ASP A 488 -14.10 17.27 35.25
C ASP A 488 -13.12 16.60 36.22
N ARG A 489 -12.23 17.41 36.80
CA ARG A 489 -11.21 16.94 37.75
C ARG A 489 -11.77 16.54 39.11
N GLU A 490 -13.04 16.86 39.39
CA GLU A 490 -13.73 16.43 40.60
C GLU A 490 -14.32 15.02 40.45
N ASP A 491 -14.55 14.58 39.21
CA ASP A 491 -15.00 13.22 38.91
C ASP A 491 -13.86 12.22 39.09
N LYS A 492 -14.09 11.23 39.97
CA LYS A 492 -13.15 10.15 40.27
C LYS A 492 -13.54 8.83 39.60
N SER A 493 -14.58 8.83 38.78
CA SER A 493 -15.05 7.62 38.09
C SER A 493 -14.05 7.14 37.02
N GLU A 494 -13.28 8.07 36.46
CA GLU A 494 -12.29 7.83 35.42
C GLU A 494 -11.00 8.64 35.66
N SER A 495 -9.90 8.27 34.99
CA SER A 495 -8.63 9.00 35.09
C SER A 495 -8.72 10.32 34.31
N ALA A 496 -8.56 11.43 35.03
CA ALA A 496 -8.50 12.75 34.41
C ALA A 496 -7.26 12.90 33.51
N THR A 497 -6.11 12.36 33.95
CA THR A 497 -4.84 12.42 33.22
C THR A 497 -4.93 11.70 31.87
N LEU A 498 -5.53 10.50 31.85
CA LEU A 498 -5.74 9.76 30.62
C LEU A 498 -6.80 10.45 29.73
N SER A 499 -7.85 10.98 30.34
CA SER A 499 -8.94 11.69 29.63
C SER A 499 -8.43 12.90 28.83
N ASP A 500 -7.39 13.59 29.31
CA ASP A 500 -6.73 14.70 28.62
C ASP A 500 -5.95 14.25 27.36
N LEU A 501 -5.57 12.97 27.27
CA LEU A 501 -4.85 12.40 26.13
C LEU A 501 -5.76 11.80 25.06
N LEU A 502 -7.04 11.59 25.37
CA LEU A 502 -7.95 10.92 24.45
C LEU A 502 -8.27 11.79 23.24
N PHE A 503 -8.13 11.17 22.07
CA PHE A 503 -8.55 11.76 20.79
C PHE A 503 -9.92 11.26 20.36
N LEU A 504 -10.23 10.00 20.68
CA LEU A 504 -11.53 9.36 20.52
C LEU A 504 -12.00 8.82 21.88
N LYS A 505 -13.30 8.68 22.08
CA LYS A 505 -13.83 8.11 23.33
C LYS A 505 -14.94 7.10 23.09
N TYR A 506 -15.08 6.14 23.99
CA TYR A 506 -16.24 5.25 23.97
C TYR A 506 -17.51 5.98 24.38
N ALA A 507 -18.58 5.74 23.62
CA ALA A 507 -19.89 6.34 23.87
C ALA A 507 -20.55 5.71 25.12
N LYS A 508 -21.01 6.55 26.06
CA LYS A 508 -21.83 6.11 27.20
C LYS A 508 -23.33 6.01 26.85
N LYS A 509 -23.77 6.73 25.81
CA LYS A 509 -25.16 6.79 25.32
C LYS A 509 -25.22 6.26 23.88
N LYS A 510 -26.41 5.85 23.42
CA LYS A 510 -26.63 5.29 22.06
C LYS A 510 -27.32 6.26 21.09
N THR A 511 -27.65 7.47 21.53
CA THR A 511 -28.37 8.50 20.75
C THR A 511 -27.59 9.81 20.75
N ASN A 512 -27.80 10.66 19.74
CA ASN A 512 -27.10 11.95 19.55
C ASN A 512 -25.56 11.83 19.62
N LEU A 513 -25.05 10.74 19.05
CA LEU A 513 -23.63 10.42 19.05
C LEU A 513 -22.83 11.51 18.35
N LYS A 514 -21.72 11.90 18.97
CA LYS A 514 -20.79 12.85 18.38
C LYS A 514 -19.72 12.09 17.57
N PRO A 515 -19.07 12.72 16.59
CA PRO A 515 -18.26 11.93 15.67
C PRO A 515 -16.87 11.51 16.19
N TRP A 516 -16.44 12.02 17.36
CA TRP A 516 -15.32 11.48 18.13
C TRP A 516 -15.73 10.38 19.11
N GLU A 517 -17.03 10.08 19.20
CA GLU A 517 -17.55 8.97 19.99
C GLU A 517 -17.55 7.68 19.19
N VAL A 518 -17.20 6.61 19.90
CA VAL A 518 -17.08 5.26 19.37
C VAL A 518 -18.11 4.38 20.06
N VAL A 519 -19.06 3.87 19.28
CA VAL A 519 -20.03 2.88 19.76
C VAL A 519 -19.37 1.50 19.75
N VAL A 520 -19.40 0.83 20.89
CA VAL A 520 -18.90 -0.55 21.01
C VAL A 520 -20.03 -1.51 20.62
N LEU A 521 -19.73 -2.39 19.67
CA LEU A 521 -20.60 -3.46 19.20
C LEU A 521 -20.00 -4.79 19.64
N THR A 522 -20.82 -5.63 20.25
CA THR A 522 -20.46 -6.96 20.74
C THR A 522 -21.17 -8.03 19.91
N ALA A 523 -20.68 -9.28 19.99
CA ALA A 523 -21.19 -10.39 19.18
C ALA A 523 -22.68 -10.71 19.44
N ASP A 524 -23.19 -10.45 20.65
CA ASP A 524 -24.60 -10.64 21.02
C ASP A 524 -25.53 -9.58 20.41
N VAL A 525 -25.04 -8.35 20.24
CA VAL A 525 -25.84 -7.23 19.71
C VAL A 525 -25.82 -7.21 18.19
N LEU A 526 -24.66 -7.47 17.59
CA LEU A 526 -24.40 -7.23 16.16
C LEU A 526 -25.42 -7.91 15.21
N PRO A 527 -25.81 -9.19 15.40
CA PRO A 527 -26.76 -9.87 14.50
C PRO A 527 -28.17 -9.30 14.54
N SER A 528 -28.55 -8.62 15.63
CA SER A 528 -29.88 -8.03 15.80
C SER A 528 -30.02 -6.64 15.17
N LEU A 529 -28.91 -5.99 14.82
CA LEU A 529 -28.91 -4.67 14.22
C LEU A 529 -29.32 -4.76 12.75
N LYS A 530 -30.31 -3.96 12.36
CA LYS A 530 -30.59 -3.77 10.94
C LYS A 530 -29.41 -3.01 10.32
N PRO A 531 -28.84 -3.49 9.21
CA PRO A 531 -27.78 -2.78 8.51
C PRO A 531 -28.36 -1.50 7.91
N ASN A 532 -28.30 -0.39 8.65
CA ASN A 532 -28.55 0.94 8.11
C ASN A 532 -27.23 1.72 8.13
N GLN A 533 -26.48 1.58 7.04
CA GLN A 533 -25.07 2.01 6.93
C GLN A 533 -24.91 3.53 7.03
N ASP A 534 -25.92 4.31 6.63
CA ASP A 534 -25.92 5.77 6.71
C ASP A 534 -25.72 6.27 8.15
N SER A 535 -26.07 5.45 9.16
CA SER A 535 -25.90 5.82 10.55
C SER A 535 -24.44 5.92 11.01
N LEU A 536 -23.49 5.27 10.33
CA LEU A 536 -22.08 5.19 10.76
C LEU A 536 -21.15 6.19 10.06
N ASP A 537 -21.69 7.13 9.29
CA ASP A 537 -20.88 8.18 8.65
C ASP A 537 -20.50 9.30 9.63
N ASP A 538 -21.34 9.51 10.65
CA ASP A 538 -21.25 10.61 11.59
C ASP A 538 -20.66 10.21 12.95
N HIS A 539 -20.25 8.95 13.13
CA HIS A 539 -19.55 8.47 14.33
C HIS A 539 -18.78 7.17 14.05
N PHE A 540 -17.94 6.75 14.99
CA PHE A 540 -17.22 5.48 14.87
C PHE A 540 -18.01 4.33 15.48
N ALA A 541 -17.87 3.15 14.87
CA ALA A 541 -18.20 1.88 15.49
C ALA A 541 -16.93 1.05 15.69
N PHE A 542 -16.89 0.35 16.82
CA PHE A 542 -15.87 -0.63 17.17
C PHE A 542 -16.55 -1.96 17.44
N PHE A 543 -16.29 -2.98 16.62
CA PHE A 543 -16.65 -4.36 16.95
C PHE A 543 -15.58 -4.99 17.85
N SER A 544 -15.99 -5.43 19.04
CA SER A 544 -15.13 -5.99 20.08
C SER A 544 -15.44 -7.47 20.28
N ASP A 545 -14.53 -8.34 19.87
CA ASP A 545 -14.60 -9.77 20.12
C ASP A 545 -14.03 -10.12 21.51
N VAL A 546 -14.82 -9.89 22.55
CA VAL A 546 -14.42 -10.11 23.95
C VAL A 546 -14.33 -11.60 24.29
N ASP A 547 -15.18 -12.42 23.69
CA ASP A 547 -15.35 -13.84 24.05
C ASP A 547 -14.44 -14.78 23.26
N GLU A 548 -13.71 -14.30 22.24
CA GLU A 548 -12.75 -15.08 21.42
C GLU A 548 -13.36 -16.35 20.78
N HIS A 549 -14.69 -16.38 20.66
CA HIS A 549 -15.47 -17.55 20.24
C HIS A 549 -16.42 -17.26 19.07
N SER A 550 -16.57 -16.00 18.67
CA SER A 550 -17.64 -15.53 17.77
C SER A 550 -17.09 -14.74 16.59
N SER A 551 -16.06 -15.28 15.94
CA SER A 551 -15.19 -14.50 15.06
C SER A 551 -15.73 -14.34 13.63
N GLU A 552 -16.06 -15.41 12.91
CA GLU A 552 -16.17 -15.31 11.44
C GLU A 552 -17.45 -14.61 10.95
N GLN A 553 -18.61 -15.03 11.45
CA GLN A 553 -19.90 -14.46 11.05
C GLN A 553 -20.02 -12.98 11.46
N CYS A 554 -19.56 -12.64 12.66
CA CYS A 554 -19.59 -11.27 13.16
C CYS A 554 -18.64 -10.36 12.36
N ILE A 555 -17.45 -10.83 12.00
CA ILE A 555 -16.55 -10.09 11.09
C ILE A 555 -17.27 -9.81 9.77
N GLY A 556 -17.98 -10.80 9.21
CA GLY A 556 -18.77 -10.63 7.99
C GLY A 556 -19.85 -9.54 8.13
N ILE A 557 -20.65 -9.59 9.19
CA ILE A 557 -21.72 -8.61 9.46
C ILE A 557 -21.13 -7.21 9.69
N ALA A 558 -20.10 -7.09 10.52
CA ALA A 558 -19.43 -5.82 10.82
C ALA A 558 -18.81 -5.20 9.55
N THR A 559 -18.23 -6.03 8.69
CA THR A 559 -17.71 -5.61 7.38
C THR A 559 -18.82 -5.04 6.50
N GLN A 560 -19.96 -5.73 6.41
CA GLN A 560 -21.11 -5.29 5.62
C GLN A 560 -21.72 -3.98 6.15
N MET A 561 -21.74 -3.79 7.47
CA MET A 561 -22.23 -2.56 8.10
C MET A 561 -21.28 -1.37 7.92
N GLY A 562 -20.02 -1.60 7.54
CA GLY A 562 -19.01 -0.53 7.45
C GLY A 562 -18.47 -0.08 8.81
N VAL A 563 -18.40 -1.00 9.78
CA VAL A 563 -17.76 -0.77 11.08
C VAL A 563 -16.27 -0.43 10.86
N GLN A 564 -15.83 0.69 11.42
CA GLN A 564 -14.49 1.23 11.15
C GLN A 564 -13.38 0.44 11.83
N LEU A 565 -13.64 -0.03 13.05
CA LEU A 565 -12.68 -0.78 13.87
C LEU A 565 -13.24 -2.17 14.14
N ILE A 566 -12.64 -3.20 13.57
CA ILE A 566 -13.10 -4.59 13.76
C ILE A 566 -11.97 -5.36 14.45
N ASP A 567 -12.12 -5.60 15.75
CA ASP A 567 -11.25 -6.50 16.49
C ASP A 567 -11.59 -7.95 16.12
N HIS A 568 -10.70 -8.59 15.35
CA HIS A 568 -10.85 -9.96 14.89
C HIS A 568 -10.03 -10.96 15.74
N GLY A 569 -9.58 -10.50 16.92
CA GLY A 569 -8.67 -11.24 17.79
C GLY A 569 -7.39 -11.64 17.08
N ASN A 570 -6.86 -12.81 17.45
CA ASN A 570 -5.67 -13.41 16.84
C ASN A 570 -6.00 -14.66 15.99
N SER A 571 -7.26 -14.77 15.55
CA SER A 571 -7.70 -15.87 14.69
C SER A 571 -7.05 -15.80 13.31
N ARG A 572 -6.75 -16.97 12.71
CA ARG A 572 -6.20 -17.05 11.35
C ARG A 572 -7.19 -16.48 10.33
N GLU A 573 -8.47 -16.80 10.50
CA GLU A 573 -9.58 -16.38 9.65
C GLU A 573 -9.73 -14.85 9.65
N GLY A 574 -9.70 -14.23 10.85
CA GLY A 574 -9.70 -12.78 10.99
C GLY A 574 -8.49 -12.10 10.36
N GLY A 575 -7.30 -12.69 10.55
CA GLY A 575 -6.07 -12.19 9.91
C GLY A 575 -6.14 -12.22 8.38
N LEU A 576 -6.65 -13.31 7.80
CA LEU A 576 -6.87 -13.43 6.35
C LEU A 576 -7.88 -12.40 5.84
N TRP A 577 -8.99 -12.23 6.55
CA TRP A 577 -9.95 -11.18 6.24
C TRP A 577 -9.30 -9.79 6.24
N ALA A 578 -8.53 -9.44 7.28
CA ALA A 578 -7.89 -8.14 7.39
C ALA A 578 -6.84 -7.91 6.29
N GLN A 579 -6.02 -8.94 5.99
CA GLN A 579 -5.03 -8.90 4.91
C GLN A 579 -5.71 -8.70 3.55
N GLY A 580 -6.78 -9.44 3.27
CA GLY A 580 -7.54 -9.33 2.03
C GLY A 580 -8.28 -8.00 1.92
N ARG A 581 -8.93 -7.54 2.99
CA ARG A 581 -9.67 -6.28 3.02
C ARG A 581 -8.76 -5.10 2.69
N PHE A 582 -7.62 -5.03 3.37
CA PHE A 582 -6.70 -3.89 3.34
C PHE A 582 -5.52 -4.07 2.37
N VAL A 583 -5.67 -4.94 1.36
CA VAL A 583 -4.70 -5.01 0.25
C VAL A 583 -4.83 -3.81 -0.71
N ASP A 584 -6.01 -3.19 -0.77
CA ASP A 584 -6.31 -1.97 -1.54
C ASP A 584 -5.67 -0.72 -0.92
N ASN A 585 -5.78 0.39 -1.62
CA ASN A 585 -5.28 1.71 -1.25
C ASN A 585 -3.82 1.70 -0.80
N GLY A 586 -2.98 0.99 -1.57
CA GLY A 586 -1.55 0.88 -1.33
C GLY A 586 -1.20 0.17 -0.03
N ARG A 587 -2.07 -0.69 0.51
CA ARG A 587 -1.89 -1.35 1.80
C ARG A 587 -1.63 -0.36 2.94
N SER A 588 -2.32 0.78 2.89
CA SER A 588 -2.14 1.86 3.87
C SER A 588 -2.77 1.58 5.24
N GLY A 589 -3.60 0.54 5.33
CA GLY A 589 -4.42 0.24 6.49
C GLY A 589 -5.60 1.21 6.67
N TYR A 590 -5.89 2.07 5.69
CA TYR A 590 -7.07 2.92 5.62
C TYR A 590 -7.82 2.70 4.30
N LEU A 591 -9.15 2.59 4.36
CA LEU A 591 -10.01 2.50 3.19
C LEU A 591 -11.21 3.42 3.34
N ILE A 592 -11.47 4.28 2.35
CA ILE A 592 -12.67 5.12 2.37
C ILE A 592 -13.93 4.26 2.21
N LYS A 593 -14.98 4.60 2.96
CA LYS A 593 -16.33 4.05 2.79
C LYS A 593 -16.93 4.65 1.51
N ASN A 594 -16.84 3.94 0.39
CA ASN A 594 -17.55 4.32 -0.82
C ASN A 594 -19.02 3.92 -0.70
N ASN A 595 -19.93 4.76 -1.22
CA ASN A 595 -21.39 4.67 -1.21
C ASN A 595 -21.90 3.24 -0.95
N THR A 596 -22.03 2.91 0.34
CA THR A 596 -22.23 1.55 0.88
C THR A 596 -23.62 1.00 0.61
N ASN A 597 -24.49 1.81 -0.01
CA ASN A 597 -25.87 1.52 -0.36
C ASN A 597 -26.08 0.18 -1.10
N GLY A 598 -25.02 -0.51 -1.53
CA GLY A 598 -25.04 -1.92 -1.92
C GLY A 598 -25.89 -2.20 -3.16
N LYS A 599 -26.33 -1.14 -3.87
CA LYS A 599 -27.25 -1.25 -5.00
C LYS A 599 -26.58 -1.84 -6.24
N LEU A 600 -25.28 -1.62 -6.42
CA LEU A 600 -24.53 -2.28 -7.49
C LEU A 600 -23.79 -3.48 -6.91
N THR A 601 -24.19 -4.65 -7.38
CA THR A 601 -23.45 -5.90 -7.12
C THR A 601 -22.93 -6.43 -8.44
N THR A 602 -21.85 -7.22 -8.37
CA THR A 602 -21.24 -7.88 -9.53
C THR A 602 -21.07 -9.37 -9.25
N SER A 603 -20.84 -10.12 -10.33
CA SER A 603 -20.43 -11.51 -10.25
C SER A 603 -19.12 -11.71 -11.00
N VAL A 604 -18.18 -12.38 -10.38
CA VAL A 604 -16.87 -12.67 -10.94
C VAL A 604 -16.50 -14.12 -10.69
N SER A 605 -15.89 -14.76 -11.67
CA SER A 605 -15.37 -16.11 -11.55
C SER A 605 -13.85 -16.14 -11.68
N VAL A 606 -13.22 -16.99 -10.88
CA VAL A 606 -11.79 -17.28 -10.89
C VAL A 606 -11.65 -18.77 -11.15
N ASP A 607 -11.06 -19.13 -12.29
CA ASP A 607 -10.74 -20.51 -12.63
C ASP A 607 -9.25 -20.76 -12.36
N ILE A 608 -8.92 -21.62 -11.38
CA ILE A 608 -7.54 -21.92 -11.01
C ILE A 608 -6.99 -22.99 -11.96
N LEU A 609 -6.10 -22.58 -12.85
CA LEU A 609 -5.61 -23.42 -13.93
C LEU A 609 -4.38 -24.24 -13.53
N ALA A 610 -3.50 -23.65 -12.72
CA ALA A 610 -2.28 -24.30 -12.23
C ALA A 610 -1.80 -23.64 -10.93
N GLY A 611 -1.13 -24.42 -10.09
CA GLY A 611 -0.46 -23.93 -8.89
C GLY A 611 0.83 -23.15 -9.18
N PRO A 612 1.56 -22.71 -8.15
CA PRO A 612 2.82 -21.98 -8.30
C PRO A 612 3.90 -22.75 -9.09
N GLN A 613 4.81 -21.98 -9.69
CA GLN A 613 5.95 -22.53 -10.43
C GLN A 613 6.89 -23.36 -9.54
N GLU A 614 6.98 -23.02 -8.25
CA GLU A 614 7.76 -23.74 -7.23
C GLU A 614 7.32 -25.18 -7.05
N ILE A 615 6.03 -25.45 -7.28
CA ILE A 615 5.47 -26.80 -7.30
C ILE A 615 5.23 -27.29 -8.72
N LYS A 616 5.97 -26.75 -9.71
CA LYS A 616 5.89 -27.14 -11.13
C LYS A 616 4.50 -27.00 -11.76
N GLY A 617 3.70 -26.05 -11.29
CA GLY A 617 2.38 -25.78 -11.90
C GLY A 617 1.37 -26.92 -11.75
N LEU A 618 1.42 -27.66 -10.63
CA LEU A 618 0.48 -28.76 -10.36
C LEU A 618 -0.98 -28.34 -10.58
N PRO A 619 -1.82 -29.23 -11.13
CA PRO A 619 -3.25 -28.96 -11.26
C PRO A 619 -3.91 -28.86 -9.88
N LEU A 620 -4.95 -28.05 -9.77
CA LEU A 620 -5.73 -27.93 -8.55
C LEU A 620 -6.37 -29.28 -8.20
N SER A 621 -6.12 -29.78 -6.99
CA SER A 621 -6.72 -31.02 -6.50
C SER A 621 -8.07 -30.77 -5.84
N SER A 622 -8.15 -29.73 -5.00
CA SER A 622 -9.40 -29.25 -4.43
C SER A 622 -9.29 -27.79 -4.03
N SER A 623 -10.43 -27.12 -3.89
CA SER A 623 -10.52 -25.79 -3.32
C SER A 623 -11.77 -25.60 -2.47
N THR A 624 -11.71 -24.66 -1.55
CA THR A 624 -12.88 -24.10 -0.88
C THR A 624 -12.84 -22.59 -1.03
N ALA A 625 -14.01 -21.96 -0.97
CA ALA A 625 -14.11 -20.51 -1.04
C ALA A 625 -15.17 -20.02 -0.06
N ARG A 626 -14.88 -18.88 0.56
CA ARG A 626 -15.79 -18.19 1.49
C ARG A 626 -15.74 -16.69 1.27
N VAL A 627 -16.75 -16.00 1.78
CA VAL A 627 -16.92 -14.55 1.64
C VAL A 627 -17.23 -13.94 3.00
N TYR A 628 -16.57 -12.83 3.30
CA TYR A 628 -16.97 -11.89 4.34
C TYR A 628 -17.65 -10.68 3.70
N GLY A 629 -18.62 -10.09 4.40
CA GLY A 629 -19.41 -8.98 3.88
C GLY A 629 -20.49 -9.45 2.91
N ALA A 630 -20.78 -8.64 1.89
CA ALA A 630 -21.81 -8.98 0.92
C ALA A 630 -21.37 -10.07 -0.08
N GLY A 631 -22.35 -10.85 -0.55
CA GLY A 631 -22.16 -11.84 -1.61
C GLY A 631 -21.97 -13.26 -1.09
N LYS A 632 -21.74 -14.19 -2.02
CA LYS A 632 -21.60 -15.62 -1.76
C LYS A 632 -20.59 -16.23 -2.72
N ALA A 633 -19.93 -17.32 -2.28
CA ALA A 633 -19.04 -18.11 -3.10
C ALA A 633 -19.66 -19.47 -3.43
N SER A 634 -19.36 -19.99 -4.62
CA SER A 634 -19.61 -21.37 -5.00
C SER A 634 -18.39 -21.94 -5.72
N VAL A 635 -18.14 -23.23 -5.57
CA VAL A 635 -16.97 -23.92 -6.15
C VAL A 635 -17.46 -25.07 -7.01
N LYS A 636 -16.97 -25.14 -8.25
CA LYS A 636 -17.21 -26.25 -9.19
C LYS A 636 -15.91 -26.65 -9.86
N GLY A 637 -15.25 -27.67 -9.32
CA GLY A 637 -13.92 -28.09 -9.78
C GLY A 637 -12.88 -26.99 -9.54
N SER A 638 -12.21 -26.54 -10.59
CA SER A 638 -11.25 -25.43 -10.57
C SER A 638 -11.89 -24.05 -10.59
N LYS A 639 -13.18 -23.95 -10.94
CA LYS A 639 -13.90 -22.68 -11.08
C LYS A 639 -14.57 -22.28 -9.77
N ILE A 640 -14.16 -21.15 -9.23
CA ILE A 640 -14.80 -20.46 -8.11
C ILE A 640 -15.63 -19.31 -8.67
N VAL A 641 -16.90 -19.19 -8.26
CA VAL A 641 -17.79 -18.10 -8.64
C VAL A 641 -18.20 -17.32 -7.40
N PHE A 642 -17.96 -16.01 -7.43
CA PHE A 642 -18.44 -15.06 -6.44
C PHE A 642 -19.62 -14.27 -7.02
N GLU A 643 -20.75 -14.30 -6.35
CA GLU A 643 -21.99 -13.63 -6.77
C GLU A 643 -22.43 -12.58 -5.75
N GLY A 644 -23.04 -11.50 -6.22
CA GLY A 644 -23.57 -10.46 -5.34
C GLY A 644 -22.49 -9.64 -4.63
N CYS A 645 -21.30 -9.52 -5.22
CA CYS A 645 -20.16 -8.85 -4.62
C CYS A 645 -20.27 -7.32 -4.75
N ASN A 646 -19.89 -6.60 -3.70
CA ASN A 646 -19.81 -5.13 -3.68
C ASN A 646 -18.51 -4.66 -2.98
N GLU A 647 -18.40 -3.36 -2.68
CA GLU A 647 -17.25 -2.76 -2.01
C GLU A 647 -16.98 -3.25 -0.59
N THR A 648 -17.87 -4.02 0.03
CA THR A 648 -17.66 -4.66 1.35
C THR A 648 -17.15 -6.10 1.25
N THR A 649 -17.27 -6.72 0.08
CA THR A 649 -16.93 -8.14 -0.12
C THR A 649 -15.44 -8.40 0.04
N VAL A 650 -15.10 -9.40 0.84
CA VAL A 650 -13.76 -10.00 0.90
C VAL A 650 -13.89 -11.49 0.64
N ALA A 651 -13.27 -11.96 -0.44
CA ALA A 651 -13.20 -13.37 -0.77
C ALA A 651 -11.96 -14.01 -0.15
N VAL A 652 -12.10 -15.26 0.29
CA VAL A 652 -10.98 -16.12 0.67
C VAL A 652 -11.10 -17.43 -0.09
N ILE A 653 -9.99 -17.86 -0.70
CA ILE A 653 -9.87 -19.13 -1.41
C ILE A 653 -8.77 -19.94 -0.73
N ASP A 654 -9.10 -21.17 -0.33
CA ASP A 654 -8.11 -22.17 0.06
C ASP A 654 -7.94 -23.15 -1.10
N CYS A 655 -6.68 -23.40 -1.49
CA CYS A 655 -6.29 -24.25 -2.60
C CYS A 655 -5.41 -25.39 -2.09
N LYS A 656 -5.69 -26.61 -2.54
CA LYS A 656 -4.86 -27.79 -2.30
C LYS A 656 -4.33 -28.35 -3.61
N PHE A 657 -3.03 -28.57 -3.65
CA PHE A 657 -2.33 -29.23 -4.76
C PHE A 657 -1.66 -30.49 -4.25
N VAL A 658 -1.83 -31.60 -4.96
CA VAL A 658 -1.31 -32.91 -4.57
C VAL A 658 -0.40 -33.45 -5.67
N GLN A 659 0.75 -33.96 -5.27
CA GLN A 659 1.66 -34.74 -6.10
C GLN A 659 2.12 -35.95 -5.30
N ASP A 660 1.82 -37.14 -5.83
CA ASP A 660 2.11 -38.42 -5.17
C ASP A 660 1.56 -38.44 -3.73
N SER A 661 2.42 -38.58 -2.72
CA SER A 661 2.08 -38.54 -1.29
C SER A 661 2.21 -37.15 -0.65
N SER A 662 2.61 -36.13 -1.42
CA SER A 662 2.83 -34.77 -0.93
C SER A 662 1.63 -33.87 -1.22
N SER A 663 1.24 -33.05 -0.25
CA SER A 663 0.25 -31.98 -0.44
C SER A 663 0.83 -30.61 -0.14
N PHE A 664 0.37 -29.61 -0.89
CA PHE A 664 0.67 -28.20 -0.70
C PHE A 664 -0.64 -27.45 -0.53
N ASP A 665 -0.78 -26.78 0.61
CA ASP A 665 -1.98 -26.02 0.95
C ASP A 665 -1.65 -24.53 0.92
N PHE A 666 -2.50 -23.77 0.24
CA PHE A 666 -2.35 -22.34 0.07
C PHE A 666 -3.66 -21.62 0.35
N THR A 667 -3.55 -20.37 0.78
CA THR A 667 -4.68 -19.47 0.96
C THR A 667 -4.44 -18.16 0.23
N THR A 668 -5.51 -17.51 -0.20
CA THR A 668 -5.47 -16.12 -0.67
C THR A 668 -6.74 -15.40 -0.27
N ALA A 669 -6.61 -14.13 0.07
CA ALA A 669 -7.70 -13.26 0.46
C ALA A 669 -7.64 -11.94 -0.30
N PHE A 670 -8.76 -11.48 -0.84
CA PHE A 670 -8.82 -10.26 -1.63
C PHE A 670 -10.26 -9.76 -1.81
N PRO A 671 -10.47 -8.46 -2.11
CA PRO A 671 -11.77 -7.96 -2.55
C PRO A 671 -11.98 -8.35 -4.02
N PRO A 672 -13.08 -9.03 -4.40
CA PRO A 672 -13.30 -9.46 -5.78
C PRO A 672 -13.30 -8.30 -6.79
N LEU A 673 -13.68 -7.08 -6.36
CA LEU A 673 -13.66 -5.87 -7.18
C LEU A 673 -12.25 -5.38 -7.57
N LEU A 674 -11.18 -5.94 -6.98
CA LEU A 674 -9.80 -5.65 -7.40
C LEU A 674 -9.31 -6.56 -8.53
N LEU A 675 -10.09 -7.59 -8.89
CA LEU A 675 -9.66 -8.57 -9.88
C LEU A 675 -9.68 -7.97 -11.29
N ARG A 676 -8.56 -8.14 -12.01
CA ARG A 676 -8.46 -7.83 -13.43
C ARG A 676 -8.85 -9.04 -14.26
N SER A 677 -9.65 -8.84 -15.31
CA SER A 677 -10.05 -9.89 -16.25
C SER A 677 -8.86 -10.57 -16.93
N GLY A 678 -9.09 -11.76 -17.49
CA GLY A 678 -8.13 -12.49 -18.33
C GLY A 678 -7.25 -13.47 -17.56
N TYR A 679 -6.18 -13.93 -18.23
CA TYR A 679 -5.21 -14.86 -17.64
C TYR A 679 -4.27 -14.11 -16.71
N ARG A 680 -4.27 -14.45 -15.42
CA ARG A 680 -3.58 -13.73 -14.35
C ARG A 680 -2.82 -14.66 -13.42
N VAL A 681 -2.00 -14.04 -12.56
CA VAL A 681 -1.33 -14.70 -11.43
C VAL A 681 -1.95 -14.20 -10.14
N LEU A 682 -2.66 -15.08 -9.44
CA LEU A 682 -3.26 -14.81 -8.15
C LEU A 682 -2.28 -15.16 -7.04
N ARG A 683 -1.85 -14.16 -6.25
CA ARG A 683 -0.92 -14.36 -5.13
C ARG A 683 -1.49 -15.37 -4.14
N LEU A 684 -0.64 -16.30 -3.70
CA LEU A 684 -0.93 -17.31 -2.70
C LEU A 684 0.00 -17.14 -1.50
N GLU A 685 -0.51 -17.47 -0.32
CA GLU A 685 0.26 -17.67 0.91
C GLU A 685 0.26 -19.16 1.24
N GLN A 686 1.43 -19.73 1.52
CA GLN A 686 1.53 -21.14 1.86
C GLN A 686 1.10 -21.36 3.32
N THR A 687 0.15 -22.27 3.52
CA THR A 687 -0.44 -22.54 4.83
C THR A 687 -0.23 -23.97 5.30
N GLY A 688 0.24 -24.86 4.41
CA GLY A 688 0.55 -26.25 4.72
C GLY A 688 1.43 -26.92 3.66
N GLY A 689 1.95 -28.10 4.02
CA GLY A 689 2.77 -28.96 3.15
C GLY A 689 4.21 -29.18 3.61
N LEU A 690 4.88 -30.15 2.96
CA LEU A 690 6.20 -30.68 3.35
C LEU A 690 7.35 -29.69 3.18
N THR A 691 7.29 -28.83 2.16
CA THR A 691 8.34 -27.85 1.85
C THR A 691 7.81 -26.45 2.02
N ARG A 692 8.37 -25.66 2.94
CA ARG A 692 8.05 -24.23 3.05
C ARG A 692 8.87 -23.45 2.03
N PHE A 693 8.18 -22.72 1.16
CA PHE A 693 8.80 -21.82 0.20
C PHE A 693 8.93 -20.41 0.78
N ASP A 694 10.02 -19.70 0.45
CA ASP A 694 10.22 -18.32 0.88
C ASP A 694 9.13 -17.40 0.24
N GLU A 695 8.48 -16.57 1.05
CA GLU A 695 7.13 -15.97 0.84
C GLU A 695 6.95 -15.04 -0.37
N CYS A 696 8.00 -14.66 -1.10
CA CYS A 696 7.95 -13.43 -1.89
C CYS A 696 7.22 -13.52 -3.25
N ALA A 697 6.95 -14.69 -3.83
CA ALA A 697 6.19 -14.73 -5.10
C ALA A 697 5.55 -16.08 -5.46
N LEU A 698 4.82 -16.70 -4.53
CA LEU A 698 3.94 -17.82 -4.84
C LEU A 698 2.64 -17.28 -5.45
N GLY A 699 2.21 -17.86 -6.57
CA GLY A 699 0.95 -17.48 -7.19
C GLY A 699 0.39 -18.58 -8.06
N ALA A 700 -0.92 -18.80 -7.98
CA ALA A 700 -1.65 -19.67 -8.88
C ALA A 700 -1.94 -18.94 -10.19
N HIS A 701 -1.83 -19.67 -11.30
CA HIS A 701 -2.28 -19.18 -12.59
C HIS A 701 -3.79 -19.36 -12.68
N CYS A 702 -4.50 -18.30 -13.04
CA CYS A 702 -5.95 -18.32 -13.09
C CYS A 702 -6.50 -17.59 -14.32
N LEU A 703 -7.74 -17.93 -14.69
CA LEU A 703 -8.55 -17.14 -15.61
C LEU A 703 -9.63 -16.40 -14.80
N VAL A 704 -9.59 -15.08 -14.85
CA VAL A 704 -10.60 -14.22 -14.25
C VAL A 704 -11.62 -13.82 -15.31
N SER A 705 -12.90 -14.07 -15.04
CA SER A 705 -14.00 -13.66 -15.93
C SER A 705 -15.05 -12.90 -15.13
N TRP A 706 -15.36 -11.69 -15.57
CA TRP A 706 -16.48 -10.91 -15.06
C TRP A 706 -17.75 -11.34 -15.78
N ASN A 707 -18.73 -11.83 -15.03
CA ASN A 707 -20.04 -12.09 -15.59
C ASN A 707 -20.69 -10.72 -15.76
N LYS A 708 -20.85 -10.25 -17.02
CA LYS A 708 -21.70 -9.08 -17.26
C LYS A 708 -23.04 -9.37 -16.60
N ALA A 709 -23.49 -8.47 -15.73
CA ALA A 709 -24.89 -8.47 -15.31
C ALA A 709 -25.73 -8.51 -16.59
N ALA A 710 -26.60 -9.53 -16.69
CA ALA A 710 -27.53 -9.64 -17.80
C ALA A 710 -28.43 -8.41 -17.86
#